data_AF-A0A2R6QE90-F1
#
_entry.id   AF-A0A2R6QE90-F1
#
_cell.length_a   1.000
_cell.length_b   1.000
_cell.length_c   1.000
_cell.angle_alpha   90.00
_cell.angle_beta   90.00
_cell.angle_gamma   90.00
#
_symmetry.space_group_name_H-M   'P 1'
#
loop_
_entity.id
_entity.type
_entity.pdbx_description
1 polymer ?
#
loop_
_entity_poly.entity_id
_entity_poly.type
_entity_poly.pdbx_seq_one_letter_code
_entity_poly.pdbx_strand_id
1 'polypeptide(L)'
;MGWKSVLGVFQQHISFFIFDIALPVNTKLFVVLICFLLTIFTVLGFGVNTMTFLMIIIIGFTKRSARRSERIYISEKVFLRLIPALGASLTFFDMALLLKEALDGYNIPYHQWIFRGSQFLMWVAVLFISNCDSIFVTFCNPILCFYWVMKPLLGIPLLQIAFSSHEALRYVNESCVLLVDIMFGICINVVRMKQKSSISRKYSSLDEPLLSSGTAIEEGRFKDEIGHGFWHLMTFKYINSVMEQGVIKQLDFDDLLQLPTDMDPSSCLNTLLTCWQTQQRNNCSHPSFFRAIFNAYGWPYLRLGMLKVLNDCIGFVGPLILNKLIRFLQQGSQYFDGYILAISLGLTSILKSFLDTQYTFHLSKLKLKLRAGIMTVIYQKCLRISLAERSKFSEGEIQTFMSIDADRTVNLSNSFHDMWSLPFQIGVALYLMYTQVKYAFLSGITITILLIPVNKWISKLIASATNKMMKQKDERIRRTGEILMNIRTLKMYAWELLFSSWLMETRSTEVKHLSTRKYLDAWCVFFWATTPTLFSLFTFGLYSLMGHQLDAATVFTCLALFNSLISPLNSFPWVINGLIDAIISIRRLSRFLSCSEHELELEEKGNIPSSSSKEQSDMAVVIHDASCAWSSSIEQVQDLILDHVTLRLPKGSLVSVIGEVGSGKSSFKFDSRRNEAHQWIDTFKWINSICTTGPVDSLWNTP
;
A
#
# COMPACT_ATOMS: atom_id res chain seq x y z
N MET A 1 -24.85 51.97 5.26
CA MET A 1 -26.33 51.92 5.13
C MET A 1 -26.88 50.92 4.10
N GLY A 2 -26.07 50.31 3.21
CA GLY A 2 -26.58 49.48 2.10
C GLY A 2 -26.80 47.97 2.33
N TRP A 3 -26.41 47.38 3.47
CA TRP A 3 -26.53 45.92 3.68
C TRP A 3 -27.88 45.48 4.26
N LYS A 4 -28.61 46.37 4.94
CA LYS A 4 -29.97 46.08 5.45
C LYS A 4 -31.05 46.19 4.38
N SER A 5 -30.88 47.03 3.35
CA SER A 5 -31.86 47.12 2.25
C SER A 5 -31.78 45.94 1.28
N VAL A 6 -30.58 45.38 1.06
CA VAL A 6 -30.41 44.19 0.21
C VAL A 6 -31.01 42.94 0.85
N LEU A 7 -30.87 42.76 2.18
CA LEU A 7 -31.55 41.69 2.90
C LEU A 7 -33.08 41.86 2.92
N GLY A 8 -33.56 43.10 3.05
CA GLY A 8 -35.00 43.42 3.03
C GLY A 8 -35.66 43.11 1.69
N VAL A 9 -35.01 43.44 0.58
CA VAL A 9 -35.52 43.15 -0.78
C VAL A 9 -35.42 41.65 -1.12
N PHE A 10 -34.41 40.94 -0.60
CA PHE A 10 -34.29 39.48 -0.73
C PHE A 10 -35.37 38.71 0.03
N GLN A 11 -35.75 39.16 1.22
CA GLN A 11 -36.79 38.53 2.03
C GLN A 11 -38.20 38.75 1.45
N GLN A 12 -38.40 39.86 0.73
CA GLN A 12 -39.66 40.19 0.07
C GLN A 12 -39.87 39.39 -1.23
N HIS A 13 -38.82 39.18 -2.03
CA HIS A 13 -38.90 38.34 -3.24
C HIS A 13 -39.04 36.84 -2.95
N ILE A 14 -38.40 36.33 -1.88
CA ILE A 14 -38.54 34.93 -1.45
C ILE A 14 -39.92 34.69 -0.82
N SER A 15 -40.47 35.67 -0.09
CA SER A 15 -41.84 35.55 0.44
C SER A 15 -42.90 35.56 -0.67
N PHE A 16 -42.68 36.30 -1.76
CA PHE A 16 -43.63 36.37 -2.88
C PHE A 16 -43.68 35.07 -3.71
N PHE A 17 -42.52 34.41 -3.93
CA PHE A 17 -42.47 33.15 -4.69
C PHE A 17 -42.94 31.91 -3.89
N ILE A 18 -42.89 31.98 -2.55
CA ILE A 18 -43.25 30.86 -1.66
C ILE A 18 -44.73 30.92 -1.23
N PHE A 19 -45.41 32.06 -1.32
CA PHE A 19 -46.81 32.17 -0.88
C PHE A 19 -47.86 31.71 -1.90
N ASP A 20 -47.55 31.65 -3.20
CA ASP A 20 -48.53 31.27 -4.24
C ASP A 20 -48.58 29.77 -4.59
N ILE A 21 -47.77 28.92 -3.93
CA ILE A 21 -47.83 27.47 -4.12
C ILE A 21 -48.18 26.81 -2.78
N ALA A 22 -49.34 26.16 -2.75
CA ALA A 22 -49.88 25.39 -1.62
C ALA A 22 -49.06 24.10 -1.40
N LEU A 23 -47.86 24.22 -0.83
CA LEU A 23 -47.04 23.11 -0.35
C LEU A 23 -46.97 23.10 1.19
N PRO A 24 -46.92 21.91 1.83
CA PRO A 24 -46.89 21.79 3.29
C PRO A 24 -45.65 22.45 3.93
N VAL A 25 -45.80 22.91 5.17
CA VAL A 25 -44.80 23.72 5.92
C VAL A 25 -43.43 23.04 6.03
N ASN A 26 -43.40 21.70 6.16
CA ASN A 26 -42.15 20.92 6.22
C ASN A 26 -41.36 20.96 4.91
N THR A 27 -42.02 21.04 3.76
CA THR A 27 -41.38 21.13 2.45
C THR A 27 -40.80 22.52 2.20
N LYS A 28 -41.46 23.58 2.68
CA LYS A 28 -40.95 24.96 2.61
C LYS A 28 -39.69 25.14 3.46
N LEU A 29 -39.67 24.59 4.68
CA LEU A 29 -38.49 24.62 5.55
C LEU A 29 -37.32 23.82 4.96
N PHE A 30 -37.61 22.67 4.34
CA PHE A 30 -36.61 21.82 3.68
C PHE A 30 -36.00 22.51 2.45
N VAL A 31 -36.80 23.18 1.63
CA VAL A 31 -36.33 23.96 0.47
C VAL A 31 -35.47 25.15 0.91
N VAL A 32 -35.87 25.88 1.97
CA VAL A 32 -35.09 26.99 2.52
C VAL A 32 -33.74 26.50 3.08
N LEU A 33 -33.72 25.36 3.77
CA LEU A 33 -32.49 24.76 4.31
C LEU A 33 -31.55 24.32 3.17
N ILE A 34 -32.08 23.74 2.09
CA ILE A 34 -31.32 23.34 0.90
C ILE A 34 -30.74 24.57 0.20
N CYS A 35 -31.53 25.63 -0.03
CA CYS A 35 -31.06 26.88 -0.61
C CYS A 35 -29.98 27.57 0.24
N PHE A 36 -30.09 27.49 1.57
CA PHE A 36 -29.09 28.02 2.50
C PHE A 36 -27.79 27.21 2.48
N LEU A 37 -27.88 25.87 2.44
CA LEU A 37 -26.72 25.00 2.29
C LEU A 37 -26.03 25.18 0.92
N LEU A 38 -26.80 25.34 -0.16
CA LEU A 38 -26.33 25.63 -1.52
C LEU A 38 -25.50 26.92 -1.60
N THR A 39 -25.96 27.97 -0.93
CA THR A 39 -25.25 29.26 -0.87
C THR A 39 -23.98 29.16 -0.03
N ILE A 40 -24.01 28.40 1.07
CA ILE A 40 -22.81 28.13 1.88
C ILE A 40 -21.75 27.38 1.06
N PHE A 41 -22.13 26.33 0.31
CA PHE A 41 -21.17 25.53 -0.45
C PHE A 41 -20.55 26.27 -1.64
N THR A 42 -21.31 27.12 -2.33
CA THR A 42 -20.77 27.96 -3.43
C THR A 42 -19.84 29.06 -2.91
N VAL A 43 -20.15 29.65 -1.76
CA VAL A 43 -19.26 30.59 -1.06
C VAL A 43 -17.99 29.90 -0.54
N LEU A 44 -18.12 28.68 -0.02
CA LEU A 44 -16.97 27.86 0.40
C LEU A 44 -16.08 27.51 -0.80
N GLY A 45 -16.67 27.12 -1.92
CA GLY A 45 -15.96 26.82 -3.17
C GLY A 45 -15.23 28.04 -3.74
N PHE A 46 -15.83 29.23 -3.68
CA PHE A 46 -15.16 30.48 -4.01
C PHE A 46 -13.96 30.74 -3.08
N GLY A 47 -14.11 30.51 -1.78
CA GLY A 47 -13.01 30.58 -0.81
C GLY A 47 -11.85 29.64 -1.15
N VAL A 48 -12.14 28.40 -1.55
CA VAL A 48 -11.14 27.39 -1.95
C VAL A 48 -10.39 27.80 -3.22
N ASN A 49 -11.08 28.38 -4.22
CA ASN A 49 -10.46 28.84 -5.46
C ASN A 49 -9.63 30.13 -5.26
N THR A 50 -10.08 31.04 -4.39
CA THR A 50 -9.31 32.25 -4.07
C THR A 50 -8.08 31.95 -3.22
N MET A 51 -8.18 31.02 -2.27
CA MET A 51 -7.02 30.57 -1.48
C MET A 51 -5.97 29.84 -2.32
N THR A 52 -6.38 29.03 -3.30
CA THR A 52 -5.42 28.42 -4.26
C THR A 52 -4.71 29.47 -5.08
N PHE A 53 -5.45 30.41 -5.66
CA PHE A 53 -4.89 31.52 -6.42
C PHE A 53 -3.86 32.30 -5.59
N LEU A 54 -4.20 32.66 -4.35
CA LEU A 54 -3.28 33.35 -3.43
C LEU A 54 -2.05 32.50 -3.07
N MET A 55 -2.21 31.21 -2.74
CA MET A 55 -1.07 30.33 -2.44
C MET A 55 -0.13 30.19 -3.63
N ILE A 56 -0.68 30.02 -4.83
CA ILE A 56 0.08 29.86 -6.08
C ILE A 56 0.88 31.13 -6.37
N ILE A 57 0.26 32.31 -6.23
CA ILE A 57 0.94 33.60 -6.41
C ILE A 57 1.99 33.85 -5.34
N ILE A 58 1.66 33.68 -4.06
CA ILE A 58 2.60 33.93 -2.95
C ILE A 58 3.82 33.02 -3.07
N ILE A 59 3.64 31.71 -3.30
CA ILE A 59 4.74 30.76 -3.48
C ILE A 59 5.51 31.06 -4.77
N GLY A 60 4.82 31.42 -5.86
CA GLY A 60 5.43 31.80 -7.12
C GLY A 60 6.34 33.02 -7.01
N PHE A 61 5.91 34.08 -6.32
CA PHE A 61 6.68 35.30 -6.11
C PHE A 61 7.83 35.10 -5.12
N THR A 62 7.58 34.46 -3.97
CA THR A 62 8.61 34.21 -2.95
C THR A 62 9.75 33.33 -3.47
N LYS A 63 9.45 32.36 -4.34
CA LYS A 63 10.48 31.46 -4.88
C LYS A 63 11.07 31.90 -6.23
N ARG A 64 10.59 32.99 -6.83
CA ARG A 64 11.16 33.58 -8.07
C ARG A 64 12.62 34.05 -7.89
N SER A 65 13.03 34.34 -6.65
CA SER A 65 14.39 34.76 -6.30
C SER A 65 15.41 33.59 -6.26
N ALA A 66 14.96 32.34 -6.06
CA ALA A 66 15.83 31.17 -5.98
C ALA A 66 16.07 30.57 -7.38
N ARG A 67 16.95 31.17 -8.18
CA ARG A 67 17.41 30.60 -9.46
C ARG A 67 18.27 29.36 -9.21
N ARG A 68 17.64 28.17 -9.18
CA ARG A 68 18.34 26.90 -9.39
C ARG A 68 17.72 26.22 -10.61
N SER A 69 18.43 26.28 -11.74
CA SER A 69 18.04 25.64 -12.98
C SER A 69 18.27 24.13 -12.85
N GLU A 70 17.18 23.38 -12.66
CA GLU A 70 17.19 21.93 -12.83
C GLU A 70 16.70 21.62 -14.25
N ARG A 71 17.38 20.70 -14.95
CA ARG A 71 17.01 20.30 -16.31
C ARG A 71 15.67 19.57 -16.28
N ILE A 72 14.66 20.18 -16.90
CA ILE A 72 13.30 19.63 -17.06
C ILE A 72 13.21 18.87 -18.38
N TYR A 73 12.59 17.68 -18.36
CA TYR A 73 12.28 16.95 -19.58
C TYR A 73 11.14 17.62 -20.36
N ILE A 74 11.28 17.73 -21.68
CA ILE A 74 10.33 18.40 -22.58
C ILE A 74 8.90 17.85 -22.39
N SER A 75 8.76 16.53 -22.21
CA SER A 75 7.45 15.88 -22.00
C SER A 75 6.76 16.32 -20.71
N GLU A 76 7.49 16.48 -19.60
CA GLU A 76 6.92 16.94 -18.32
C GLU A 76 6.47 18.40 -18.40
N LYS A 77 7.24 19.22 -19.12
CA LYS A 77 6.88 20.62 -19.40
C LYS A 77 5.63 20.72 -20.27
N VAL A 78 5.46 19.80 -21.23
CA VAL A 78 4.25 19.72 -22.07
C VAL A 78 3.03 19.32 -21.22
N PHE A 79 3.12 18.28 -20.38
CA PHE A 79 1.99 17.86 -19.54
C PHE A 79 1.57 18.91 -18.50
N LEU A 80 2.53 19.52 -17.81
CA LEU A 80 2.27 20.59 -16.84
C LEU A 80 1.73 21.88 -17.48
N ARG A 81 1.75 21.99 -18.81
CA ARG A 81 1.12 23.07 -19.59
C ARG A 81 -0.23 22.67 -20.19
N LEU A 82 -0.32 21.45 -20.71
CA LEU A 82 -1.53 20.93 -21.36
C LEU A 82 -2.69 20.82 -20.37
N ILE A 83 -2.45 20.29 -19.17
CA ILE A 83 -3.52 20.07 -18.19
C ILE A 83 -4.09 21.40 -17.68
N PRO A 84 -3.28 22.41 -17.28
CA PRO A 84 -3.81 23.74 -16.96
C PRO A 84 -4.49 24.44 -18.13
N ALA A 85 -4.03 24.25 -19.37
CA ALA A 85 -4.68 24.80 -20.56
C ALA A 85 -6.06 24.20 -20.78
N LEU A 86 -6.22 22.89 -20.57
CA LEU A 86 -7.52 22.21 -20.59
C LEU A 86 -8.44 22.67 -19.44
N GLY A 87 -7.89 22.90 -18.25
CA GLY A 87 -8.66 23.46 -17.13
C GLY A 87 -9.14 24.90 -17.38
N ALA A 88 -8.27 25.73 -17.95
CA ALA A 88 -8.62 27.10 -18.34
C ALA A 88 -9.65 27.15 -19.47
N SER A 89 -9.56 26.24 -20.46
CA SER A 89 -10.53 26.19 -21.56
C SER A 89 -11.91 25.70 -21.12
N LEU A 90 -11.98 24.69 -20.26
CA LEU A 90 -13.25 24.19 -19.70
C LEU A 90 -13.95 25.24 -18.83
N THR A 91 -13.19 25.97 -18.00
CA THR A 91 -13.76 27.04 -17.16
C THR A 91 -14.13 28.30 -17.95
N PHE A 92 -13.43 28.57 -19.05
CA PHE A 92 -13.82 29.60 -20.01
C PHE A 92 -15.12 29.23 -20.73
N PHE A 93 -15.27 27.97 -21.14
CA PHE A 93 -16.51 27.47 -21.74
C PHE A 93 -17.69 27.57 -20.75
N ASP A 94 -17.46 27.27 -19.47
CA ASP A 94 -18.45 27.45 -18.40
C ASP A 94 -18.88 28.91 -18.24
N MET A 95 -17.94 29.85 -18.30
CA MET A 95 -18.21 31.30 -18.29
C MET A 95 -18.99 31.74 -19.54
N ALA A 96 -18.68 31.17 -20.71
CA ALA A 96 -19.37 31.48 -21.96
C ALA A 96 -20.81 30.95 -21.97
N LEU A 97 -21.06 29.77 -21.38
CA LEU A 97 -22.41 29.23 -21.17
C LEU A 97 -23.24 30.12 -20.25
N LEU A 98 -22.67 30.56 -19.10
CA LEU A 98 -23.36 31.50 -18.22
C LEU A 98 -23.61 32.86 -18.88
N LEU A 99 -22.70 33.34 -19.73
CA LEU A 99 -22.90 34.57 -20.48
C LEU A 99 -24.07 34.41 -21.48
N LYS A 100 -24.15 33.25 -22.14
CA LYS A 100 -25.27 32.93 -23.04
C LYS A 100 -26.59 32.89 -22.30
N GLU A 101 -26.67 32.22 -21.15
CA GLU A 101 -27.86 32.19 -20.30
C GLU A 101 -28.28 33.59 -19.81
N ALA A 102 -27.32 34.46 -19.50
CA ALA A 102 -27.59 35.86 -19.12
C ALA A 102 -28.12 36.68 -20.30
N LEU A 103 -27.61 36.44 -21.52
CA LEU A 103 -28.08 37.07 -22.76
C LEU A 103 -29.47 36.57 -23.19
N ASP A 104 -29.79 35.31 -22.89
CA ASP A 104 -31.11 34.69 -23.13
C ASP A 104 -32.18 35.14 -22.10
N GLY A 105 -31.83 36.07 -21.19
CA GLY A 105 -32.75 36.74 -20.28
C GLY A 105 -32.97 36.03 -18.93
N TYR A 106 -32.19 35.00 -18.60
CA TYR A 106 -32.27 34.32 -17.31
C TYR A 106 -31.54 35.12 -16.22
N ASN A 107 -32.19 35.28 -15.06
CA ASN A 107 -31.63 36.03 -13.94
C ASN A 107 -30.64 35.15 -13.16
N ILE A 108 -29.35 35.19 -13.54
CA ILE A 108 -28.31 34.38 -12.93
C ILE A 108 -27.86 35.02 -11.60
N PRO A 109 -27.84 34.28 -10.49
CA PRO A 109 -27.45 34.84 -9.21
C PRO A 109 -25.94 35.15 -9.15
N TYR A 110 -25.58 36.31 -8.58
CA TYR A 110 -24.20 36.84 -8.55
C TYR A 110 -23.13 35.89 -8.01
N HIS A 111 -23.49 35.00 -7.07
CA HIS A 111 -22.53 34.05 -6.48
C HIS A 111 -22.05 32.99 -7.50
N GLN A 112 -22.84 32.67 -8.53
CA GLN A 112 -22.43 31.72 -9.58
C GLN A 112 -21.39 32.33 -10.52
N TRP A 113 -21.58 33.59 -10.92
CA TRP A 113 -20.59 34.36 -11.68
C TRP A 113 -19.26 34.47 -10.93
N ILE A 114 -19.33 34.77 -9.63
CA ILE A 114 -18.16 34.90 -8.76
C ILE A 114 -17.43 33.57 -8.61
N PHE A 115 -18.15 32.46 -8.41
CA PHE A 115 -17.55 31.13 -8.28
C PHE A 115 -16.83 30.70 -9.58
N ARG A 116 -17.50 30.77 -10.73
CA ARG A 116 -16.91 30.39 -12.04
C ARG A 116 -15.74 31.29 -12.43
N GLY A 117 -15.88 32.60 -12.19
CA GLY A 117 -14.81 33.57 -12.39
C GLY A 117 -13.58 33.25 -11.55
N SER A 118 -13.76 32.88 -10.27
CA SER A 118 -12.65 32.47 -9.40
C SER A 118 -11.94 31.20 -9.88
N GLN A 119 -12.68 30.27 -10.47
CA GLN A 119 -12.15 29.02 -10.99
C GLN A 119 -11.32 29.23 -12.26
N PHE A 120 -11.81 30.08 -13.17
CA PHE A 120 -11.04 30.51 -14.33
C PHE A 120 -9.76 31.25 -13.93
N LEU A 121 -9.85 32.19 -12.98
CA LEU A 121 -8.70 32.95 -12.47
C LEU A 121 -7.63 32.04 -11.87
N MET A 122 -8.04 31.00 -11.14
CA MET A 122 -7.16 29.99 -10.57
C MET A 122 -6.42 29.20 -11.66
N TRP A 123 -7.11 28.71 -12.69
CA TRP A 123 -6.46 27.98 -13.80
C TRP A 123 -5.54 28.87 -14.64
N VAL A 124 -5.92 30.13 -14.86
CA VAL A 124 -5.05 31.12 -15.53
C VAL A 124 -3.81 31.39 -14.69
N ALA A 125 -3.91 31.48 -13.37
CA ALA A 125 -2.74 31.62 -12.49
C ALA A 125 -1.84 30.37 -12.53
N VAL A 126 -2.42 29.17 -12.51
CA VAL A 126 -1.68 27.91 -12.68
C VAL A 126 -0.93 27.93 -14.03
N LEU A 127 -1.60 28.33 -15.12
CA LEU A 127 -1.03 28.39 -16.46
C LEU A 127 0.05 29.46 -16.58
N PHE A 128 -0.13 30.62 -15.96
CA PHE A 128 0.87 31.69 -15.93
C PHE A 128 2.15 31.24 -15.19
N ILE A 129 1.99 30.56 -14.05
CA ILE A 129 3.12 29.96 -13.33
C ILE A 129 3.71 28.79 -14.13
N SER A 130 2.90 28.03 -14.89
CA SER A 130 3.34 26.97 -15.82
C SER A 130 4.26 27.48 -16.95
N ASN A 131 4.35 28.79 -17.15
CA ASN A 131 5.23 29.45 -18.11
C ASN A 131 6.50 30.02 -17.49
N CYS A 132 6.59 30.12 -16.17
CA CYS A 132 7.79 30.61 -15.46
C CYS A 132 8.87 29.52 -15.35
N ASP A 133 10.15 29.85 -15.21
CA ASP A 133 11.18 28.80 -15.01
C ASP A 133 11.13 28.16 -13.61
N SER A 134 10.35 28.73 -12.69
CA SER A 134 10.18 28.29 -11.30
C SER A 134 8.98 27.35 -11.06
N ILE A 135 8.40 26.78 -12.13
CA ILE A 135 7.25 25.84 -12.09
C ILE A 135 7.44 24.76 -11.04
N PHE A 136 8.58 24.08 -11.12
CA PHE A 136 8.82 22.88 -10.35
C PHE A 136 8.87 23.15 -8.84
N VAL A 137 9.58 24.21 -8.44
CA VAL A 137 9.77 24.59 -7.03
C VAL A 137 8.47 25.06 -6.37
N THR A 138 7.55 25.58 -7.19
CA THR A 138 6.23 26.08 -6.78
C THR A 138 5.25 24.93 -6.62
N PHE A 139 5.12 24.06 -7.63
CA PHE A 139 4.14 22.96 -7.60
C PHE A 139 4.55 21.78 -6.72
N CYS A 140 5.84 21.53 -6.52
CA CYS A 140 6.32 20.46 -5.63
C CYS A 140 6.33 20.84 -4.14
N ASN A 141 5.77 22.01 -3.77
CA ASN A 141 5.61 22.40 -2.38
C ASN A 141 4.69 21.39 -1.66
N PRO A 142 5.09 20.83 -0.49
CA PRO A 142 4.29 19.86 0.25
C PRO A 142 2.86 20.31 0.55
N ILE A 143 2.68 21.59 0.84
CA ILE A 143 1.38 22.18 1.17
C ILE A 143 0.49 22.19 -0.06
N LEU A 144 1.03 22.59 -1.22
CA LEU A 144 0.28 22.64 -2.47
C LEU A 144 -0.09 21.23 -2.98
N CYS A 145 0.82 20.26 -2.88
CA CYS A 145 0.50 18.87 -3.25
C CYS A 145 -0.62 18.28 -2.39
N PHE A 146 -0.60 18.55 -1.07
CA PHE A 146 -1.66 18.11 -0.16
C PHE A 146 -2.99 18.80 -0.49
N TYR A 147 -2.93 20.11 -0.75
CA TYR A 147 -4.09 20.91 -1.12
C TYR A 147 -4.76 20.42 -2.41
N TRP A 148 -3.98 20.10 -3.45
CA TRP A 148 -4.51 19.57 -4.72
C TRP A 148 -5.19 18.21 -4.59
N VAL A 149 -4.87 17.43 -3.54
CA VAL A 149 -5.58 16.18 -3.25
C VAL A 149 -6.84 16.44 -2.41
N MET A 150 -6.83 17.48 -1.57
CA MET A 150 -8.00 17.90 -0.77
C MET A 150 -9.04 18.67 -1.57
N LYS A 151 -8.65 19.40 -2.62
CA LYS A 151 -9.54 20.23 -3.43
C LYS A 151 -10.66 19.42 -4.12
N PRO A 152 -10.42 18.26 -4.75
CA PRO A 152 -11.49 17.41 -5.27
C PRO A 152 -12.49 16.94 -4.20
N LEU A 153 -12.03 16.67 -2.97
CA LEU A 153 -12.90 16.27 -1.86
C LEU A 153 -13.87 17.39 -1.47
N LEU A 154 -13.40 18.64 -1.50
CA LEU A 154 -14.23 19.84 -1.25
C LEU A 154 -15.20 20.15 -2.41
N GLY A 155 -14.99 19.57 -3.60
CA GLY A 155 -15.87 19.68 -4.76
C GLY A 155 -17.01 18.66 -4.81
N ILE A 156 -16.99 17.62 -3.97
CA ILE A 156 -18.01 16.55 -3.93
C ILE A 156 -19.43 17.09 -3.63
N PRO A 157 -19.63 18.04 -2.68
CA PRO A 157 -20.95 18.62 -2.43
C PRO A 157 -21.51 19.39 -3.65
N LEU A 158 -20.65 20.08 -4.40
CA LEU A 158 -21.00 20.78 -5.64
C LEU A 158 -21.40 19.79 -6.74
N LEU A 159 -20.68 18.66 -6.85
CA LEU A 159 -21.05 17.58 -7.76
C LEU A 159 -22.43 17.03 -7.41
N GLN A 160 -22.73 16.85 -6.12
CA GLN A 160 -24.02 16.34 -5.63
C GLN A 160 -25.19 17.30 -5.91
N ILE A 161 -24.93 18.61 -5.91
CA ILE A 161 -25.86 19.65 -6.35
C ILE A 161 -26.08 19.59 -7.87
N ALA A 162 -25.00 19.50 -8.66
CA ALA A 162 -25.09 19.35 -10.13
C ALA A 162 -25.74 18.01 -10.54
N PHE A 163 -25.63 16.97 -9.72
CA PHE A 163 -26.34 15.71 -9.91
C PHE A 163 -27.86 15.88 -9.80
N SER A 164 -28.34 16.90 -9.08
CA SER A 164 -29.77 17.20 -8.90
C SER A 164 -30.38 18.05 -10.02
N SER A 165 -29.58 18.76 -10.83
CA SER A 165 -30.08 19.54 -11.97
C SER A 165 -30.40 18.66 -13.19
N HIS A 166 -31.43 19.04 -13.96
CA HIS A 166 -31.90 18.30 -15.15
C HIS A 166 -31.05 18.52 -16.42
N GLU A 167 -30.02 19.36 -16.38
CA GLU A 167 -29.15 19.65 -17.53
C GLU A 167 -27.91 18.73 -17.55
N ALA A 168 -27.85 17.84 -18.54
CA ALA A 168 -26.74 16.89 -18.70
C ALA A 168 -25.40 17.59 -19.01
N LEU A 169 -25.43 18.70 -19.73
CA LEU A 169 -24.25 19.50 -20.07
C LEU A 169 -23.53 20.04 -18.83
N ARG A 170 -24.29 20.56 -17.86
CA ARG A 170 -23.77 21.11 -16.60
C ARG A 170 -23.14 20.02 -15.73
N TYR A 171 -23.76 18.84 -15.70
CA TYR A 171 -23.22 17.66 -15.02
C TYR A 171 -21.86 17.21 -15.58
N VAL A 172 -21.75 17.15 -16.91
CA VAL A 172 -20.53 16.70 -17.58
C VAL A 172 -19.42 17.73 -17.43
N ASN A 173 -19.74 19.02 -17.55
CA ASN A 173 -18.71 20.04 -17.41
C ASN A 173 -18.12 20.06 -16.00
N GLU A 174 -18.96 19.97 -14.96
CA GLU A 174 -18.49 19.87 -13.56
C GLU A 174 -17.66 18.60 -13.31
N SER A 175 -18.06 17.49 -13.92
CA SER A 175 -17.32 16.23 -13.83
C SER A 175 -15.97 16.31 -14.55
N CYS A 176 -15.91 16.94 -15.73
CA CYS A 176 -14.67 17.18 -16.47
C CYS A 176 -13.73 18.10 -15.70
N VAL A 177 -14.26 19.16 -15.10
CA VAL A 177 -13.52 20.11 -14.28
C VAL A 177 -12.92 19.43 -13.04
N LEU A 178 -13.70 18.59 -12.35
CA LEU A 178 -13.21 17.77 -11.24
C LEU A 178 -12.12 16.78 -11.71
N LEU A 179 -12.31 16.17 -12.89
CA LEU A 179 -11.37 15.22 -13.48
C LEU A 179 -10.04 15.89 -13.82
N VAL A 180 -10.06 17.12 -14.36
CA VAL A 180 -8.85 17.90 -14.62
C VAL A 180 -8.14 18.29 -13.32
N ASP A 181 -8.89 18.67 -12.27
CA ASP A 181 -8.32 18.93 -10.93
C ASP A 181 -7.61 17.68 -10.36
N ILE A 182 -8.24 16.51 -10.50
CA ILE A 182 -7.68 15.21 -10.09
C ILE A 182 -6.42 14.87 -10.89
N MET A 183 -6.49 14.96 -12.23
CA MET A 183 -5.36 14.66 -13.10
C MET A 183 -4.17 15.57 -12.80
N PHE A 184 -4.41 16.86 -12.59
CA PHE A 184 -3.38 17.80 -12.20
C PHE A 184 -2.75 17.46 -10.84
N GLY A 185 -3.58 17.09 -9.85
CA GLY A 185 -3.11 16.63 -8.54
C GLY A 185 -2.25 15.36 -8.60
N ILE A 186 -2.63 14.39 -9.44
CA ILE A 186 -1.85 13.16 -9.66
C ILE A 186 -0.52 13.49 -10.35
N CYS A 187 -0.54 14.30 -11.43
CA CYS A 187 0.67 14.71 -12.15
C CYS A 187 1.69 15.40 -11.22
N ILE A 188 1.25 16.34 -10.38
CA ILE A 188 2.14 17.02 -9.42
C ILE A 188 2.74 16.04 -8.41
N ASN A 189 1.93 15.13 -7.86
CA ASN A 189 2.43 14.18 -6.86
C ASN A 189 3.44 13.20 -7.46
N VAL A 190 3.22 12.73 -8.69
CA VAL A 190 4.14 11.83 -9.40
C VAL A 190 5.46 12.53 -9.71
N VAL A 191 5.39 13.75 -10.24
CA VAL A 191 6.57 14.58 -10.55
C VAL A 191 7.42 14.82 -9.30
N ARG A 192 6.77 15.09 -8.15
CA ARG A 192 7.46 15.21 -6.85
C ARG A 192 8.16 13.91 -6.41
N MET A 193 7.53 12.76 -6.63
CA MET A 193 8.10 11.45 -6.27
C MET A 193 9.34 11.14 -7.13
N LYS A 194 9.29 11.44 -8.43
CA LYS A 194 10.42 11.28 -9.36
C LYS A 194 11.61 12.14 -8.96
N GLN A 195 11.37 13.36 -8.52
CA GLN A 195 12.41 14.28 -8.05
C GLN A 195 13.08 13.81 -6.76
N LYS A 196 12.31 13.33 -5.77
CA LYS A 196 12.89 12.80 -4.54
C LYS A 196 13.82 11.62 -4.84
N SER A 197 13.44 10.78 -5.80
CA SER A 197 14.28 9.69 -6.30
C SER A 197 15.51 10.18 -7.07
N SER A 198 15.37 11.18 -7.94
CA SER A 198 16.49 11.75 -8.71
C SER A 198 17.51 12.48 -7.84
N ILE A 199 17.06 13.24 -6.83
CA ILE A 199 17.91 13.90 -5.84
C ILE A 199 18.65 12.84 -5.01
N SER A 200 17.95 11.81 -4.54
CA SER A 200 18.58 10.69 -3.83
C SER A 200 19.67 10.00 -4.66
N ARG A 201 19.46 9.87 -5.98
CA ARG A 201 20.43 9.28 -6.93
C ARG A 201 21.66 10.16 -7.15
N LYS A 202 21.51 11.48 -7.07
CA LYS A 202 22.61 12.45 -7.23
C LYS A 202 23.49 12.56 -5.97
N TYR A 203 22.93 12.31 -4.79
CA TYR A 203 23.70 12.18 -3.56
C TYR A 203 24.48 10.86 -3.53
N SER A 204 23.87 9.74 -3.96
CA SER A 204 24.59 8.46 -4.00
C SER A 204 25.72 8.40 -5.04
N SER A 205 25.62 9.15 -6.15
CA SER A 205 26.70 9.21 -7.16
C SER A 205 27.90 10.05 -6.74
N LEU A 206 27.79 10.84 -5.67
CA LEU A 206 28.91 11.63 -5.14
C LEU A 206 29.75 10.84 -4.12
N ASP A 207 29.26 9.70 -3.66
CA ASP A 207 29.90 8.85 -2.63
C ASP A 207 30.62 7.62 -3.23
N GLU A 208 30.77 7.53 -4.56
CA GLU A 208 31.45 6.40 -5.21
C GLU A 208 32.98 6.58 -5.17
N PRO A 209 33.75 5.64 -4.57
CA PRO A 209 35.20 5.75 -4.49
C PRO A 209 35.84 5.61 -5.88
N LEU A 210 36.85 6.46 -6.15
CA LEU A 210 37.59 6.66 -7.40
C LEU A 210 38.40 5.45 -7.96
N LEU A 211 37.96 4.20 -7.75
CA LEU A 211 38.74 2.99 -8.06
C LEU A 211 38.04 1.97 -8.99
N SER A 212 37.24 2.42 -9.96
CA SER A 212 36.70 1.54 -11.03
C SER A 212 36.95 2.05 -12.45
N SER A 213 38.16 2.56 -12.73
CA SER A 213 38.63 2.74 -14.11
C SER A 213 39.27 1.46 -14.62
N GLY A 214 38.47 0.50 -15.11
CA GLY A 214 39.05 -0.72 -15.71
C GLY A 214 38.12 -1.63 -16.50
N THR A 215 36.80 -1.59 -16.26
CA THR A 215 35.85 -2.57 -16.86
C THR A 215 34.64 -1.94 -17.55
N ALA A 216 34.69 -0.63 -17.81
CA ALA A 216 33.54 0.13 -18.32
C ALA A 216 33.35 0.10 -19.86
N ILE A 217 33.98 -0.82 -20.60
CA ILE A 217 33.92 -0.81 -22.08
C ILE A 217 32.87 -1.80 -22.64
N GLU A 218 32.40 -2.80 -21.88
CA GLU A 218 31.40 -3.77 -22.39
C GLU A 218 29.98 -3.66 -21.78
N GLU A 219 29.78 -2.91 -20.69
CA GLU A 219 28.43 -2.64 -20.13
C GLU A 219 27.62 -1.57 -20.89
N GLY A 220 28.14 -1.10 -22.03
CA GLY A 220 27.59 0.02 -22.79
C GLY A 220 26.30 -0.25 -23.58
N ARG A 221 25.75 -1.47 -23.60
CA ARG A 221 24.56 -1.80 -24.41
C ARG A 221 23.20 -1.69 -23.72
N PHE A 222 23.16 -1.52 -22.40
CA PHE A 222 21.89 -1.36 -21.65
C PHE A 222 21.76 -0.03 -20.88
N LYS A 223 22.77 0.85 -20.94
CA LYS A 223 22.75 2.16 -20.26
C LYS A 223 22.16 3.30 -21.10
N ASP A 224 21.78 3.06 -22.36
CA ASP A 224 21.18 4.05 -23.26
C ASP A 224 19.76 3.66 -23.71
N GLU A 225 18.78 3.77 -22.82
CA GLU A 225 17.42 4.18 -23.20
C GLU A 225 16.90 5.25 -22.23
N ILE A 226 17.31 6.48 -22.51
CA ILE A 226 16.44 7.66 -22.65
C ILE A 226 15.33 7.77 -21.60
N GLY A 227 15.50 8.74 -20.69
CA GLY A 227 14.52 9.15 -19.68
C GLY A 227 13.07 8.99 -20.12
N HIS A 228 12.43 7.93 -19.63
CA HIS A 228 11.09 7.55 -20.03
C HIS A 228 10.13 8.72 -19.81
N GLY A 229 9.43 9.12 -20.86
CA GLY A 229 8.37 10.13 -20.79
C GLY A 229 7.30 9.72 -19.77
N PHE A 230 6.66 10.71 -19.14
CA PHE A 230 5.61 10.49 -18.12
C PHE A 230 4.57 9.44 -18.54
N TRP A 231 4.15 9.45 -19.80
CA TRP A 231 3.20 8.49 -20.36
C TRP A 231 3.72 7.04 -20.33
N HIS A 232 5.01 6.83 -20.62
CA HIS A 232 5.62 5.49 -20.59
C HIS A 232 5.66 4.92 -19.18
N LEU A 233 5.86 5.76 -18.17
CA LEU A 233 5.82 5.35 -16.76
C LEU A 233 4.38 5.02 -16.32
N MET A 234 3.41 5.83 -16.74
CA MET A 234 1.99 5.64 -16.41
C MET A 234 1.36 4.42 -17.10
N THR A 235 1.84 4.06 -18.29
CA THR A 235 1.33 2.91 -19.05
C THR A 235 2.18 1.65 -18.90
N PHE A 236 3.21 1.68 -18.06
CA PHE A 236 4.13 0.56 -17.84
C PHE A 236 4.85 0.06 -19.11
N LYS A 237 5.01 0.92 -20.12
CA LYS A 237 5.57 0.55 -21.43
C LYS A 237 7.01 0.01 -21.34
N TYR A 238 7.75 0.34 -20.28
CA TYR A 238 9.09 -0.20 -20.04
C TYR A 238 9.13 -1.73 -19.89
N ILE A 239 8.01 -2.37 -19.51
CA ILE A 239 7.90 -3.83 -19.39
C ILE A 239 7.78 -4.50 -20.77
N ASN A 240 7.37 -3.78 -21.81
CA ASN A 240 7.15 -4.35 -23.15
C ASN A 240 8.41 -5.01 -23.71
N SER A 241 9.59 -4.43 -23.48
CA SER A 241 10.85 -5.01 -23.93
C SER A 241 11.09 -6.41 -23.34
N VAL A 242 10.85 -6.59 -22.04
CA VAL A 242 10.97 -7.89 -21.37
C VAL A 242 9.89 -8.87 -21.85
N MET A 243 8.66 -8.39 -22.06
CA MET A 243 7.58 -9.23 -22.59
C MET A 243 7.87 -9.72 -24.01
N GLU A 244 8.38 -8.84 -24.88
CA GLU A 244 8.77 -9.18 -26.25
C GLU A 244 9.92 -10.19 -26.27
N GLN A 245 10.92 -10.04 -25.40
CA GLN A 245 11.96 -11.04 -25.21
C GLN A 245 11.40 -12.37 -24.70
N GLY A 246 10.44 -12.33 -23.77
CA GLY A 246 9.76 -13.50 -23.22
C GLY A 246 8.89 -14.26 -24.22
N VAL A 247 8.46 -13.63 -25.32
CA VAL A 247 7.80 -14.31 -26.45
C VAL A 247 8.80 -15.12 -27.27
N ILE A 248 10.03 -14.62 -27.39
CA ILE A 248 11.08 -15.23 -28.24
C ILE A 248 11.84 -16.32 -27.48
N LYS A 249 12.15 -16.08 -26.21
CA LYS A 249 12.94 -17.00 -25.37
C LYS A 249 12.39 -17.09 -23.95
N GLN A 250 12.69 -18.20 -23.29
CA GLN A 250 12.54 -18.29 -21.83
C GLN A 250 13.52 -17.29 -21.19
N LEU A 251 13.00 -16.41 -20.32
CA LEU A 251 13.78 -15.35 -19.68
C LEU A 251 14.75 -15.95 -18.64
N ASP A 252 16.00 -15.49 -18.67
CA ASP A 252 17.01 -15.77 -17.63
C ASP A 252 17.16 -14.57 -16.67
N PHE A 253 17.93 -14.71 -15.58
CA PHE A 253 18.15 -13.65 -14.59
C PHE A 253 18.76 -12.38 -15.19
N ASP A 254 19.61 -12.51 -16.21
CA ASP A 254 20.26 -11.39 -16.90
C ASP A 254 19.30 -10.60 -17.79
N ASP A 255 18.17 -11.19 -18.18
CA ASP A 255 17.14 -10.53 -19.01
C ASP A 255 16.15 -9.71 -18.19
N LEU A 256 16.23 -9.79 -16.85
CA LEU A 256 15.33 -9.07 -15.96
C LEU A 256 15.76 -7.62 -15.75
N LEU A 257 14.78 -6.75 -15.57
CA LEU A 257 15.03 -5.35 -15.25
C LEU A 257 15.74 -5.22 -13.91
N GLN A 258 16.85 -4.48 -13.90
CA GLN A 258 17.54 -4.14 -12.67
C GLN A 258 16.63 -3.33 -11.73
N LEU A 259 16.75 -3.61 -10.43
CA LEU A 259 15.98 -2.91 -9.42
C LEU A 259 16.35 -1.41 -9.39
N PRO A 260 15.35 -0.51 -9.34
CA PRO A 260 15.60 0.89 -9.08
C PRO A 260 16.39 1.11 -7.77
N THR A 261 17.29 2.10 -7.75
CA THR A 261 18.12 2.42 -6.56
C THR A 261 17.31 2.73 -5.30
N ASP A 262 16.05 3.16 -5.43
CA ASP A 262 15.16 3.41 -4.30
C ASP A 262 14.53 2.14 -3.70
N MET A 263 14.70 0.99 -4.34
CA MET A 263 14.28 -0.34 -3.91
C MET A 263 15.45 -1.23 -3.50
N ASP A 264 16.69 -0.71 -3.55
CA ASP A 264 17.86 -1.45 -3.13
C ASP A 264 17.75 -1.87 -1.65
N PRO A 265 18.11 -3.13 -1.28
CA PRO A 265 18.01 -3.60 0.10
C PRO A 265 18.79 -2.75 1.09
N SER A 266 19.96 -2.20 0.71
CA SER A 266 20.77 -1.37 1.61
C SER A 266 20.08 -0.04 1.94
N SER A 267 19.43 0.57 0.94
CA SER A 267 18.65 1.80 1.11
C SER A 267 17.41 1.57 1.97
N CYS A 268 16.71 0.45 1.76
CA CYS A 268 15.56 0.06 2.57
C CYS A 268 15.96 -0.24 4.02
N LEU A 269 17.09 -0.93 4.22
CA LEU A 269 17.67 -1.19 5.52
C LEU A 269 17.98 0.12 6.25
N ASN A 270 18.78 1.01 5.64
CA ASN A 270 19.18 2.26 6.26
C ASN A 270 17.98 3.10 6.69
N THR A 271 16.94 3.16 5.87
CA THR A 271 15.70 3.89 6.18
C THR A 271 14.96 3.29 7.38
N LEU A 272 14.78 1.98 7.43
CA LEU A 272 14.04 1.32 8.52
C LEU A 272 14.86 1.26 9.82
N LEU A 273 16.17 0.99 9.71
CA LEU A 273 17.09 0.87 10.83
C LEU A 273 17.26 2.20 11.56
N THR A 274 17.44 3.31 10.85
CA THR A 274 17.53 4.65 11.46
C THR A 274 16.26 5.02 12.22
N CYS A 275 15.09 4.70 11.66
CA CYS A 275 13.80 4.89 12.34
C CYS A 275 13.65 3.99 13.58
N TRP A 276 14.14 2.75 13.49
CA TRP A 276 14.12 1.80 14.61
C TRP A 276 15.04 2.25 15.75
N GLN A 277 16.28 2.64 15.46
CA GLN A 277 17.23 3.17 16.44
C GLN A 277 16.72 4.44 17.11
N THR A 278 16.11 5.36 16.33
CA THR A 278 15.46 6.56 16.89
C THR A 278 14.33 6.19 17.85
N GLN A 279 13.56 5.15 17.52
CA GLN A 279 12.46 4.67 18.36
C GLN A 279 12.98 4.00 19.65
N GLN A 280 14.09 3.25 19.58
CA GLN A 280 14.76 2.69 20.75
C GLN A 280 15.29 3.78 21.68
N ARG A 281 15.92 4.83 21.14
CA ARG A 281 16.45 5.96 21.92
C ARG A 281 15.37 6.77 22.63
N ASN A 282 14.20 6.93 22.00
CA ASN A 282 13.11 7.76 22.55
C ASN A 282 12.20 7.00 23.53
N ASN A 283 11.98 5.69 23.34
CA ASN A 283 11.07 4.87 24.15
C ASN A 283 11.82 3.64 24.72
N CYS A 284 12.79 3.87 25.60
CA CYS A 284 13.69 2.84 26.14
C CYS A 284 12.97 1.67 26.83
N SER A 285 11.78 1.87 27.40
CA SER A 285 11.05 0.83 28.13
C SER A 285 10.26 -0.13 27.23
N HIS A 286 9.65 0.36 26.14
CA HIS A 286 8.86 -0.46 25.20
C HIS A 286 8.95 0.07 23.76
N PRO A 287 10.04 -0.22 23.03
CA PRO A 287 10.17 0.20 21.63
C PRO A 287 9.19 -0.58 20.76
N SER A 288 8.36 0.14 20.00
CA SER A 288 7.34 -0.44 19.12
C SER A 288 7.82 -0.47 17.67
N PHE A 289 8.02 -1.66 17.10
CA PHE A 289 8.45 -1.80 15.71
C PHE A 289 7.45 -1.22 14.70
N PHE A 290 6.14 -1.29 15.01
CA PHE A 290 5.08 -0.65 14.22
C PHE A 290 5.32 0.85 14.00
N ARG A 291 5.74 1.58 15.04
CA ARG A 291 5.97 3.03 14.95
C ARG A 291 7.21 3.35 14.11
N ALA A 292 8.24 2.51 14.15
CA ALA A 292 9.40 2.64 13.28
C ALA A 292 9.02 2.44 11.80
N ILE A 293 8.21 1.40 11.50
CA ILE A 293 7.66 1.18 10.15
C ILE A 293 6.83 2.39 9.69
N PHE A 294 5.94 2.89 10.56
CA PHE A 294 5.07 4.02 10.24
C PHE A 294 5.87 5.31 10.01
N ASN A 295 6.94 5.57 10.77
CA ASN A 295 7.79 6.72 10.54
C ASN A 295 8.58 6.61 9.21
N ALA A 296 9.03 5.40 8.85
CA ALA A 296 9.78 5.15 7.62
C ALA A 296 8.92 5.25 6.36
N TYR A 297 7.74 4.60 6.38
CA TYR A 297 6.93 4.35 5.18
C TYR A 297 5.49 4.88 5.27
N GLY A 298 5.05 5.35 6.44
CA GLY A 298 3.66 5.74 6.68
C GLY A 298 3.20 6.94 5.87
N TRP A 299 4.06 7.93 5.63
CA TRP A 299 3.67 9.09 4.82
C TRP A 299 3.46 8.77 3.32
N PRO A 300 4.38 8.06 2.64
CA PRO A 300 4.12 7.50 1.31
C PRO A 300 2.86 6.63 1.26
N TYR A 301 2.62 5.82 2.30
CA TYR A 301 1.46 4.96 2.41
C TYR A 301 0.13 5.73 2.52
N LEU A 302 0.03 6.69 3.44
CA LEU A 302 -1.18 7.50 3.65
C LEU A 302 -1.64 8.24 2.37
N ARG A 303 -0.69 8.65 1.52
CA ARG A 303 -1.01 9.27 0.22
C ARG A 303 -1.72 8.31 -0.74
N LEU A 304 -1.38 7.02 -0.69
CA LEU A 304 -2.08 5.99 -1.47
C LEU A 304 -3.52 5.82 -0.99
N GLY A 305 -3.77 6.03 0.30
CA GLY A 305 -5.12 6.07 0.86
C GLY A 305 -6.03 7.09 0.18
N MET A 306 -5.51 8.27 -0.15
CA MET A 306 -6.31 9.29 -0.85
C MET A 306 -6.65 8.84 -2.29
N LEU A 307 -5.71 8.20 -2.98
CA LEU A 307 -5.95 7.60 -4.30
C LEU A 307 -7.00 6.47 -4.23
N LYS A 308 -6.99 5.69 -3.14
CA LYS A 308 -7.99 4.65 -2.88
C LYS A 308 -9.39 5.22 -2.67
N VAL A 309 -9.56 6.24 -1.82
CA VAL A 309 -10.85 6.93 -1.62
C VAL A 309 -11.39 7.41 -2.96
N LEU A 310 -10.53 8.04 -3.76
CA LEU A 310 -10.93 8.57 -5.06
C LEU A 310 -11.40 7.46 -6.01
N ASN A 311 -10.64 6.35 -6.10
CA ASN A 311 -11.02 5.19 -6.90
C ASN A 311 -12.36 4.57 -6.46
N ASP A 312 -12.62 4.54 -5.15
CA ASP A 312 -13.87 4.05 -4.58
C ASP A 312 -15.05 4.94 -4.97
N CYS A 313 -14.89 6.26 -4.84
CA CYS A 313 -15.91 7.23 -5.24
C CYS A 313 -16.25 7.13 -6.74
N ILE A 314 -15.24 7.05 -7.61
CA ILE A 314 -15.42 6.88 -9.06
C ILE A 314 -16.13 5.55 -9.38
N GLY A 315 -15.93 4.51 -8.55
CA GLY A 315 -16.65 3.25 -8.66
C GLY A 315 -18.17 3.38 -8.62
N PHE A 316 -18.70 4.32 -7.83
CA PHE A 316 -20.14 4.55 -7.73
C PHE A 316 -20.69 5.50 -8.80
N VAL A 317 -19.83 6.27 -9.47
CA VAL A 317 -20.24 7.17 -10.57
C VAL A 317 -20.79 6.37 -11.75
N GLY A 318 -20.22 5.20 -12.07
CA GLY A 318 -20.67 4.34 -13.17
C GLY A 318 -22.16 3.97 -13.11
N PRO A 319 -22.63 3.32 -12.03
CA PRO A 319 -24.06 3.00 -11.85
C PRO A 319 -25.00 4.22 -11.92
N LEU A 320 -24.54 5.39 -11.46
CA LEU A 320 -25.32 6.63 -11.49
C LEU A 320 -25.44 7.23 -12.90
N ILE A 321 -24.35 7.25 -13.67
CA ILE A 321 -24.38 7.65 -15.08
C ILE A 321 -25.27 6.70 -15.87
N LEU A 322 -25.17 5.38 -15.61
CA LEU A 322 -26.01 4.37 -16.24
C LEU A 322 -27.50 4.64 -15.97
N ASN A 323 -27.86 5.02 -14.74
CA ASN A 323 -29.24 5.39 -14.40
C ASN A 323 -29.73 6.56 -15.26
N LYS A 324 -28.94 7.64 -15.34
CA LYS A 324 -29.27 8.84 -16.11
C LYS A 324 -29.38 8.55 -17.61
N LEU A 325 -28.46 7.73 -18.13
CA LEU A 325 -28.47 7.31 -19.54
C LEU A 325 -29.73 6.54 -19.88
N ILE A 326 -30.13 5.57 -19.06
CA ILE A 326 -31.35 4.78 -19.33
C ILE A 326 -32.59 5.66 -19.25
N ARG A 327 -32.69 6.57 -18.25
CA ARG A 327 -33.81 7.52 -18.17
C ARG A 327 -33.88 8.45 -19.38
N PHE A 328 -32.74 8.93 -19.86
CA PHE A 328 -32.67 9.75 -21.08
C PHE A 328 -33.20 8.96 -22.30
N LEU A 329 -32.78 7.70 -22.46
CA LEU A 329 -33.23 6.84 -23.56
C LEU A 329 -34.74 6.58 -23.52
N GLN A 330 -35.33 6.47 -22.33
CA GLN A 330 -36.77 6.26 -22.16
C GLN A 330 -37.62 7.49 -22.47
N GLN A 331 -37.08 8.69 -22.24
CA GLN A 331 -37.76 9.95 -22.53
C GLN A 331 -37.75 10.32 -24.02
N GLY A 332 -36.94 9.64 -24.84
CA GLY A 332 -36.94 9.82 -26.30
C GLY A 332 -36.45 11.20 -26.78
N SER A 333 -35.68 11.93 -25.96
CA SER A 333 -35.24 13.29 -26.29
C SER A 333 -34.10 13.33 -27.33
N GLN A 334 -34.23 14.19 -28.33
CA GLN A 334 -33.39 14.26 -29.55
C GLN A 334 -32.07 15.06 -29.42
N TYR A 335 -31.38 14.98 -28.27
CA TYR A 335 -30.22 15.85 -27.98
C TYR A 335 -28.86 15.12 -27.86
N PHE A 336 -27.77 15.86 -28.10
CA PHE A 336 -26.37 15.43 -27.92
C PHE A 336 -26.06 14.88 -26.50
N ASP A 337 -26.92 15.17 -25.52
CA ASP A 337 -26.81 14.75 -24.12
C ASP A 337 -26.69 13.23 -23.93
N GLY A 338 -27.37 12.42 -24.75
CA GLY A 338 -27.26 10.96 -24.69
C GLY A 338 -25.87 10.44 -25.03
N TYR A 339 -25.25 10.99 -26.10
CA TYR A 339 -23.88 10.66 -26.47
C TYR A 339 -22.88 11.11 -25.41
N ILE A 340 -23.11 12.28 -24.81
CA ILE A 340 -22.30 12.81 -23.73
C ILE A 340 -22.33 11.86 -22.50
N LEU A 341 -23.51 11.38 -22.11
CA LEU A 341 -23.66 10.42 -21.01
C LEU A 341 -22.96 9.08 -21.31
N ALA A 342 -23.07 8.56 -22.54
CA ALA A 342 -22.41 7.33 -22.95
C ALA A 342 -20.87 7.46 -22.96
N ILE A 343 -20.33 8.55 -23.51
CA ILE A 343 -18.88 8.83 -23.49
C ILE A 343 -18.39 9.00 -22.05
N SER A 344 -19.16 9.69 -21.20
CA SER A 344 -18.84 9.88 -19.78
C SER A 344 -18.78 8.55 -19.01
N LEU A 345 -19.68 7.60 -19.32
CA LEU A 345 -19.67 6.26 -18.73
C LEU A 345 -18.39 5.49 -19.11
N GLY A 346 -18.00 5.55 -20.39
CA GLY A 346 -16.76 4.94 -20.88
C GLY A 346 -15.51 5.57 -20.24
N LEU A 347 -15.44 6.91 -20.20
CA LEU A 347 -14.31 7.63 -19.62
C LEU A 347 -14.17 7.37 -18.11
N THR A 348 -15.29 7.31 -17.38
CA THR A 348 -15.33 6.95 -15.96
C THR A 348 -14.73 5.55 -15.73
N SER A 349 -15.06 4.59 -16.60
CA SER A 349 -14.54 3.21 -16.52
C SER A 349 -13.03 3.14 -16.79
N ILE A 350 -12.55 3.87 -17.80
CA ILE A 350 -11.11 3.97 -18.12
C ILE A 350 -10.36 4.62 -16.95
N LEU A 351 -10.88 5.73 -16.42
CA LEU A 351 -10.27 6.43 -15.29
C LEU A 351 -10.21 5.54 -14.05
N LYS A 352 -11.30 4.82 -13.72
CA LYS A 352 -11.33 3.86 -12.62
C LYS A 352 -10.24 2.79 -12.78
N SER A 353 -10.18 2.15 -13.95
CA SER A 353 -9.18 1.11 -14.24
C SER A 353 -7.74 1.63 -14.12
N PHE A 354 -7.50 2.85 -14.63
CA PHE A 354 -6.21 3.52 -14.52
C PHE A 354 -5.81 3.78 -13.06
N LEU A 355 -6.71 4.38 -12.25
CA LEU A 355 -6.43 4.68 -10.85
C LEU A 355 -6.21 3.41 -10.02
N ASP A 356 -7.01 2.37 -10.25
CA ASP A 356 -6.90 1.09 -9.57
C ASP A 356 -5.56 0.40 -9.86
N THR A 357 -5.14 0.43 -11.12
CA THR A 357 -3.84 -0.10 -11.56
C THR A 357 -2.68 0.69 -10.93
N GLN A 358 -2.74 2.02 -10.94
CA GLN A 358 -1.72 2.88 -10.32
C GLN A 358 -1.64 2.67 -8.81
N TYR A 359 -2.78 2.58 -8.12
CA TYR A 359 -2.84 2.27 -6.69
C TYR A 359 -2.18 0.93 -6.39
N THR A 360 -2.56 -0.13 -7.11
CA THR A 360 -2.05 -1.48 -6.92
C THR A 360 -0.54 -1.57 -7.17
N PHE A 361 -0.06 -0.91 -8.22
CA PHE A 361 1.36 -0.86 -8.54
C PHE A 361 2.17 -0.16 -7.45
N HIS A 362 1.76 1.04 -7.03
CA HIS A 362 2.48 1.79 -6.00
C HIS A 362 2.42 1.14 -4.63
N LEU A 363 1.29 0.52 -4.28
CA LEU A 363 1.16 -0.29 -3.06
C LEU A 363 2.11 -1.48 -3.10
N SER A 364 2.17 -2.22 -4.22
CA SER A 364 3.08 -3.35 -4.40
C SER A 364 4.56 -2.94 -4.30
N LYS A 365 4.93 -1.80 -4.90
CA LYS A 365 6.26 -1.19 -4.77
C LYS A 365 6.59 -0.89 -3.30
N LEU A 366 5.67 -0.31 -2.55
CA LEU A 366 5.86 -0.04 -1.12
C LEU A 366 6.02 -1.34 -0.31
N LYS A 367 5.16 -2.33 -0.57
CA LYS A 367 5.21 -3.65 0.08
C LYS A 367 6.57 -4.32 -0.12
N LEU A 368 7.12 -4.27 -1.33
CA LEU A 368 8.43 -4.87 -1.62
C LEU A 368 9.55 -4.19 -0.82
N LYS A 369 9.55 -2.85 -0.74
CA LYS A 369 10.52 -2.10 0.07
C LYS A 369 10.42 -2.43 1.54
N LEU A 370 9.19 -2.49 2.07
CA LEU A 370 8.95 -2.84 3.46
C LEU A 370 9.42 -4.26 3.76
N ARG A 371 9.16 -5.22 2.85
CA ARG A 371 9.63 -6.60 2.98
C ARG A 371 11.15 -6.68 3.01
N ALA A 372 11.82 -6.02 2.07
CA ALA A 372 13.28 -5.98 2.02
C ALA A 372 13.85 -5.38 3.31
N GLY A 373 13.33 -4.22 3.76
CA GLY A 373 13.77 -3.59 5.00
C GLY A 373 13.58 -4.49 6.23
N ILE A 374 12.40 -5.11 6.40
CA ILE A 374 12.13 -6.01 7.53
C ILE A 374 13.07 -7.22 7.51
N MET A 375 13.20 -7.90 6.36
CA MET A 375 14.07 -9.07 6.23
C MET A 375 15.53 -8.72 6.55
N THR A 376 16.05 -7.61 6.02
CA THR A 376 17.44 -7.21 6.24
C THR A 376 17.68 -6.76 7.69
N VAL A 377 16.72 -6.09 8.35
CA VAL A 377 16.82 -5.74 9.78
C VAL A 377 16.82 -7.00 10.66
N ILE A 378 15.96 -7.99 10.36
CA ILE A 378 15.95 -9.28 11.08
C ILE A 378 17.30 -9.99 10.88
N TYR A 379 17.81 -10.03 9.65
CA TYR A 379 19.10 -10.65 9.35
C TYR A 379 20.26 -9.96 10.09
N GLN A 380 20.31 -8.63 10.08
CA GLN A 380 21.32 -7.87 10.83
C GLN A 380 21.21 -8.10 12.34
N LYS A 381 19.98 -8.22 12.87
CA LYS A 381 19.77 -8.58 14.29
C LYS A 381 20.33 -9.97 14.60
N CYS A 382 20.11 -10.96 13.73
CA CYS A 382 20.66 -12.31 13.90
C CYS A 382 22.20 -12.34 13.97
N LEU A 383 22.87 -11.36 13.36
CA LEU A 383 24.34 -11.22 13.39
C LEU A 383 24.86 -10.50 14.64
N ARG A 384 23.99 -9.78 15.38
CA ARG A 384 24.38 -8.92 16.51
C ARG A 384 23.82 -9.37 17.86
N ILE A 385 22.82 -10.23 17.87
CA ILE A 385 22.20 -10.76 19.09
C ILE A 385 23.23 -11.59 19.87
N SER A 386 23.29 -11.43 21.21
CA SER A 386 24.16 -12.25 22.04
C SER A 386 23.73 -13.71 22.00
N LEU A 387 24.67 -14.65 22.19
CA LEU A 387 24.37 -16.09 22.14
C LEU A 387 23.32 -16.48 23.21
N ALA A 388 23.37 -15.82 24.37
CA ALA A 388 22.42 -15.97 25.46
C ALA A 388 20.99 -15.65 25.03
N GLU A 389 20.77 -14.47 24.44
CA GLU A 389 19.46 -14.03 23.96
C GLU A 389 19.02 -14.83 22.72
N ARG A 390 19.96 -15.23 21.86
CA ARG A 390 19.70 -16.09 20.71
C ARG A 390 19.13 -17.44 21.14
N SER A 391 19.64 -18.04 22.21
CA SER A 391 19.19 -19.34 22.72
C SER A 391 17.71 -19.36 23.15
N LYS A 392 17.11 -18.20 23.42
CA LYS A 392 15.68 -18.07 23.75
C LYS A 392 14.76 -18.31 22.56
N PHE A 393 15.30 -18.27 21.33
CA PHE A 393 14.56 -18.49 20.10
C PHE A 393 15.10 -19.71 19.36
N SER A 394 14.21 -20.59 18.92
CA SER A 394 14.60 -21.72 18.06
C SER A 394 14.98 -21.24 16.65
N GLU A 395 15.81 -22.01 15.95
CA GLU A 395 16.16 -21.73 14.55
C GLU A 395 14.89 -21.68 13.65
N GLY A 396 13.91 -22.54 13.94
CA GLY A 396 12.62 -22.54 13.25
C GLY A 396 11.79 -21.28 13.50
N GLU A 397 11.85 -20.68 14.70
CA GLU A 397 11.20 -19.39 14.98
C GLU A 397 11.86 -18.25 14.21
N ILE A 398 13.18 -18.22 14.12
CA ILE A 398 13.91 -17.21 13.33
C ILE A 398 13.58 -17.33 11.84
N GLN A 399 13.52 -18.56 11.32
CA GLN A 399 13.08 -18.79 9.94
C GLN A 399 11.62 -18.33 9.73
N THR A 400 10.76 -18.55 10.72
CA THR A 400 9.36 -18.07 10.72
C THR A 400 9.29 -16.54 10.72
N PHE A 401 10.15 -15.84 11.47
CA PHE A 401 10.23 -14.39 11.47
C PHE A 401 10.57 -13.82 10.10
N MET A 402 11.57 -14.41 9.42
CA MET A 402 12.01 -13.96 8.11
C MET A 402 11.01 -14.30 6.99
N SER A 403 10.31 -15.42 7.07
CA SER A 403 9.40 -15.89 6.00
C SER A 403 7.95 -15.45 6.23
N ILE A 404 7.32 -15.92 7.31
CA ILE A 404 5.89 -15.79 7.56
C ILE A 404 5.55 -14.44 8.21
N ASP A 405 6.25 -14.06 9.29
CA ASP A 405 5.89 -12.84 10.02
C ASP A 405 6.24 -11.57 9.23
N ALA A 406 7.33 -11.59 8.46
CA ALA A 406 7.65 -10.51 7.53
C ALA A 406 6.55 -10.32 6.48
N ASP A 407 6.06 -11.40 5.87
CA ASP A 407 5.01 -11.32 4.84
C ASP A 407 3.66 -10.85 5.42
N ARG A 408 3.25 -11.39 6.57
CA ARG A 408 2.06 -10.94 7.31
C ARG A 408 2.13 -9.46 7.67
N THR A 409 3.29 -9.01 8.16
CA THR A 409 3.54 -7.59 8.47
C THR A 409 3.40 -6.70 7.24
N VAL A 410 3.93 -7.13 6.09
CA VAL A 410 3.83 -6.39 4.83
C VAL A 410 2.38 -6.34 4.32
N ASN A 411 1.63 -7.43 4.49
CA ASN A 411 0.22 -7.53 4.11
C ASN A 411 -0.71 -6.62 4.93
N LEU A 412 -0.27 -6.10 6.07
CA LEU A 412 -0.95 -5.00 6.78
C LEU A 412 -1.28 -3.83 5.85
N SER A 413 -0.41 -3.55 4.89
CA SER A 413 -0.56 -2.45 3.94
C SER A 413 -1.81 -2.60 3.06
N ASN A 414 -2.25 -3.84 2.78
CA ASN A 414 -3.50 -4.10 2.09
C ASN A 414 -4.68 -3.90 3.05
N SER A 415 -4.64 -4.61 4.19
CA SER A 415 -5.74 -4.65 5.15
C SER A 415 -6.08 -3.29 5.75
N PHE A 416 -5.11 -2.42 6.01
CA PHE A 416 -5.37 -1.16 6.70
C PHE A 416 -6.21 -0.18 5.87
N HIS A 417 -5.96 -0.03 4.56
CA HIS A 417 -6.82 0.80 3.71
C HIS A 417 -8.19 0.18 3.47
N ASP A 418 -8.24 -1.14 3.31
CA ASP A 418 -9.50 -1.84 3.12
C ASP A 418 -10.39 -1.81 4.39
N MET A 419 -9.80 -1.75 5.59
CA MET A 419 -10.53 -1.73 6.85
C MET A 419 -11.54 -0.58 6.96
N TRP A 420 -11.18 0.63 6.50
CA TRP A 420 -12.10 1.78 6.49
C TRP A 420 -12.80 1.95 5.13
N SER A 421 -12.16 1.54 4.03
CA SER A 421 -12.70 1.66 2.69
C SER A 421 -13.91 0.74 2.46
N LEU A 422 -13.85 -0.52 2.92
CA LEU A 422 -14.95 -1.47 2.70
C LEU A 422 -16.24 -1.05 3.43
N PRO A 423 -16.23 -0.65 4.72
CA PRO A 423 -17.42 -0.07 5.36
C PRO A 423 -17.96 1.16 4.66
N PHE A 424 -17.08 2.05 4.17
CA PHE A 424 -17.48 3.23 3.39
C PHE A 424 -18.20 2.81 2.11
N GLN A 425 -17.65 1.87 1.35
CA GLN A 425 -18.28 1.35 0.12
C GLN A 425 -19.63 0.70 0.40
N ILE A 426 -19.73 -0.11 1.47
CA ILE A 426 -21.00 -0.72 1.90
C ILE A 426 -22.02 0.38 2.23
N GLY A 427 -21.64 1.39 3.03
CA GLY A 427 -22.52 2.48 3.41
C GLY A 427 -23.04 3.27 2.21
N VAL A 428 -22.16 3.66 1.28
CA VAL A 428 -22.54 4.38 0.06
C VAL A 428 -23.43 3.52 -0.85
N ALA A 429 -23.10 2.24 -1.04
CA ALA A 429 -23.92 1.34 -1.85
C ALA A 429 -25.34 1.20 -1.27
N LEU A 430 -25.46 0.97 0.04
CA LEU A 430 -26.76 0.86 0.72
C LEU A 430 -27.57 2.16 0.62
N TYR A 431 -26.91 3.31 0.80
CA TYR A 431 -27.54 4.61 0.60
C TYR A 431 -28.05 4.79 -0.84
N LEU A 432 -27.24 4.46 -1.85
CA LEU A 432 -27.64 4.55 -3.24
C LEU A 432 -28.78 3.58 -3.57
N MET A 433 -28.78 2.36 -3.02
CA MET A 433 -29.90 1.43 -3.18
C MET A 433 -31.18 1.96 -2.53
N TYR A 434 -31.10 2.58 -1.35
CA TYR A 434 -32.25 3.25 -0.74
C TYR A 434 -32.81 4.36 -1.63
N THR A 435 -31.96 5.14 -2.31
CA THR A 435 -32.45 6.17 -3.24
C THR A 435 -33.19 5.59 -4.45
N GLN A 436 -32.80 4.40 -4.93
CA GLN A 436 -33.40 3.74 -6.10
C GLN A 436 -34.67 2.94 -5.78
N VAL A 437 -34.69 2.15 -4.70
CA VAL A 437 -35.78 1.21 -4.37
C VAL A 437 -36.36 1.38 -2.97
N LYS A 438 -36.10 2.52 -2.32
CA LYS A 438 -36.64 2.86 -0.98
C LYS A 438 -36.34 1.78 0.04
N TYR A 439 -37.30 1.31 0.83
CA TYR A 439 -37.09 0.26 1.83
C TYR A 439 -37.06 -1.15 1.24
N ALA A 440 -37.32 -1.33 -0.06
CA ALA A 440 -37.41 -2.65 -0.66
C ALA A 440 -36.07 -3.41 -0.68
N PHE A 441 -34.91 -2.73 -0.71
CA PHE A 441 -33.60 -3.42 -0.65
C PHE A 441 -33.37 -4.18 0.66
N LEU A 442 -34.12 -3.87 1.73
CA LEU A 442 -34.03 -4.58 3.01
C LEU A 442 -34.47 -6.05 2.88
N SER A 443 -35.40 -6.39 1.97
CA SER A 443 -35.76 -7.79 1.72
C SER A 443 -34.60 -8.55 1.09
N GLY A 444 -33.88 -7.92 0.16
CA GLY A 444 -32.63 -8.42 -0.42
C GLY A 444 -31.56 -8.66 0.64
N ILE A 445 -31.34 -7.70 1.55
CA ILE A 445 -30.39 -7.88 2.66
C ILE A 445 -30.82 -9.03 3.57
N THR A 446 -32.12 -9.13 3.87
CA THR A 446 -32.66 -10.19 4.73
C THR A 446 -32.38 -11.57 4.14
N ILE A 447 -32.61 -11.78 2.84
CA ILE A 447 -32.30 -13.07 2.21
C ILE A 447 -30.79 -13.35 2.20
N THR A 448 -29.94 -12.34 1.99
CA THR A 448 -28.48 -12.50 2.09
C THR A 448 -28.05 -12.88 3.50
N ILE A 449 -28.61 -12.26 4.54
CA ILE A 449 -28.33 -12.61 5.95
C ILE A 449 -28.77 -14.05 6.25
N LEU A 450 -29.92 -14.49 5.72
CA LEU A 450 -30.40 -15.86 5.86
C LEU A 450 -29.51 -16.90 5.14
N LEU A 451 -28.80 -16.51 4.08
CA LEU A 451 -27.84 -17.38 3.40
C LEU A 451 -26.52 -17.56 4.17
N ILE A 452 -26.14 -16.62 5.04
CA ILE A 452 -24.93 -16.72 5.87
C ILE A 452 -24.91 -18.00 6.75
N PRO A 453 -25.95 -18.32 7.56
CA PRO A 453 -25.96 -19.54 8.36
C PRO A 453 -25.98 -20.82 7.52
N VAL A 454 -26.63 -20.80 6.34
CA VAL A 454 -26.61 -21.92 5.39
C VAL A 454 -25.18 -22.18 4.90
N ASN A 455 -24.49 -21.14 4.45
CA ASN A 455 -23.09 -21.23 4.05
C ASN A 455 -22.20 -21.69 5.20
N LYS A 456 -22.40 -21.18 6.43
CA LYS A 456 -21.67 -21.62 7.62
C LYS A 456 -21.87 -23.11 7.91
N TRP A 457 -23.09 -23.62 7.77
CA TRP A 457 -23.39 -25.03 7.96
C TRP A 457 -22.69 -25.90 6.91
N ILE A 458 -22.76 -25.51 5.63
CA ILE A 458 -22.05 -26.18 4.53
C ILE A 458 -20.53 -26.17 4.78
N SER A 459 -19.95 -25.04 5.18
CA SER A 459 -18.51 -24.93 5.48
C SER A 459 -18.08 -25.90 6.59
N LYS A 460 -18.90 -26.11 7.63
CA LYS A 460 -18.61 -27.11 8.68
C LYS A 460 -18.60 -28.54 8.12
N LEU A 461 -19.52 -28.86 7.22
CA LEU A 461 -19.55 -30.16 6.54
C LEU A 461 -18.32 -30.34 5.63
N ILE A 462 -17.94 -29.30 4.88
CA ILE A 462 -16.71 -29.28 4.06
C ILE A 462 -15.49 -29.53 4.93
N ALA A 463 -15.37 -28.86 6.08
CA ALA A 463 -14.25 -29.04 7.01
C ALA A 463 -14.19 -30.48 7.54
N SER A 464 -15.33 -31.05 7.93
CA SER A 464 -15.41 -32.44 8.39
C SER A 464 -15.02 -33.45 7.30
N ALA A 465 -15.52 -33.28 6.07
CA ALA A 465 -15.15 -34.11 4.92
C ALA A 465 -13.67 -33.97 4.55
N THR A 466 -13.14 -32.75 4.63
CA THR A 466 -11.71 -32.45 4.38
C THR A 466 -10.84 -33.14 5.41
N ASN A 467 -11.19 -33.11 6.70
CA ASN A 467 -10.45 -33.81 7.75
C ASN A 467 -10.42 -35.33 7.52
N LYS A 468 -11.56 -35.93 7.14
CA LYS A 468 -11.62 -37.37 6.83
C LYS A 468 -10.79 -37.72 5.59
N MET A 469 -10.86 -36.90 4.55
CA MET A 469 -10.05 -37.04 3.34
C MET A 469 -8.56 -36.95 3.64
N MET A 470 -8.13 -35.96 4.43
CA MET A 470 -6.73 -35.77 4.80
C MET A 470 -6.18 -36.99 5.57
N LYS A 471 -6.94 -37.56 6.51
CA LYS A 471 -6.53 -38.79 7.20
C LYS A 471 -6.26 -39.96 6.24
N GLN A 472 -7.13 -40.17 5.24
CA GLN A 472 -6.93 -41.24 4.25
C GLN A 472 -5.76 -40.92 3.30
N LYS A 473 -5.59 -39.65 2.93
CA LYS A 473 -4.47 -39.18 2.12
C LYS A 473 -3.13 -39.40 2.84
N ASP A 474 -3.04 -39.08 4.13
CA ASP A 474 -1.83 -39.25 4.92
C ASP A 474 -1.47 -40.74 5.04
N GLU A 475 -2.46 -41.60 5.29
CA GLU A 475 -2.27 -43.05 5.31
C GLU A 475 -1.83 -43.60 3.94
N ARG A 476 -2.42 -43.12 2.84
CA ARG A 476 -2.00 -43.48 1.48
C ARG A 476 -0.55 -43.08 1.22
N ILE A 477 -0.15 -41.86 1.61
CA ILE A 477 1.22 -41.36 1.45
C ILE A 477 2.19 -42.22 2.27
N ARG A 478 1.85 -42.52 3.52
CA ARG A 478 2.64 -43.40 4.39
C ARG A 478 2.86 -44.78 3.77
N ARG A 479 1.78 -45.46 3.37
CA ARG A 479 1.83 -46.79 2.71
C ARG A 479 2.64 -46.75 1.41
N THR A 480 2.46 -45.69 0.61
CA THR A 480 3.24 -45.52 -0.63
C THR A 480 4.73 -45.39 -0.31
N GLY A 481 5.10 -44.65 0.73
CA GLY A 481 6.47 -44.53 1.19
C GLY A 481 7.08 -45.88 1.61
N GLU A 482 6.34 -46.68 2.39
CA GLU A 482 6.78 -48.02 2.83
C GLU A 482 6.97 -49.01 1.67
N ILE A 483 6.06 -48.97 0.68
CA ILE A 483 6.15 -49.79 -0.54
C ILE A 483 7.38 -49.40 -1.36
N LEU A 484 7.61 -48.09 -1.57
CA LEU A 484 8.75 -47.59 -2.34
C LEU A 484 10.09 -47.90 -1.65
N MET A 485 10.15 -47.78 -0.33
CA MET A 485 11.34 -48.12 0.46
C MET A 485 11.72 -49.61 0.32
N ASN A 486 10.73 -50.50 0.21
CA ASN A 486 10.93 -51.96 0.15
C ASN A 486 10.71 -52.56 -1.24
N ILE A 487 10.75 -51.76 -2.31
CA ILE A 487 10.30 -52.16 -3.66
C ILE A 487 11.01 -53.40 -4.21
N ARG A 488 12.30 -53.57 -3.90
CA ARG A 488 13.09 -54.71 -4.36
C ARG A 488 12.58 -56.04 -3.79
N THR A 489 12.24 -56.06 -2.50
CA THR A 489 11.69 -57.23 -1.82
C THR A 489 10.33 -57.59 -2.39
N LEU A 490 9.43 -56.61 -2.57
CA LEU A 490 8.11 -56.85 -3.15
C LEU A 490 8.20 -57.45 -4.56
N LYS A 491 9.14 -56.98 -5.39
CA LYS A 491 9.36 -57.50 -6.75
C LYS A 491 9.93 -58.92 -6.77
N MET A 492 10.85 -59.25 -5.85
CA MET A 492 11.41 -60.60 -5.73
C MET A 492 10.34 -61.65 -5.39
N TYR A 493 9.34 -61.27 -4.61
CA TYR A 493 8.22 -62.14 -4.23
C TYR A 493 6.98 -62.01 -5.12
N ALA A 494 7.03 -61.17 -6.17
CA ALA A 494 5.88 -60.86 -7.04
C ALA A 494 4.62 -60.36 -6.27
N TRP A 495 4.82 -59.64 -5.16
CA TRP A 495 3.74 -59.15 -4.29
C TRP A 495 3.15 -57.79 -4.71
N GLU A 496 3.63 -57.19 -5.80
CA GLU A 496 3.21 -55.84 -6.20
C GLU A 496 1.69 -55.71 -6.40
N LEU A 497 1.02 -56.73 -6.93
CA LEU A 497 -0.42 -56.70 -7.18
C LEU A 497 -1.21 -56.70 -5.86
N LEU A 498 -0.74 -57.46 -4.86
CA LEU A 498 -1.37 -57.52 -3.54
C LEU A 498 -1.28 -56.16 -2.83
N PHE A 499 -0.09 -55.59 -2.71
CA PHE A 499 0.09 -54.28 -2.06
C PHE A 499 -0.56 -53.14 -2.85
N SER A 500 -0.57 -53.23 -4.18
CA SER A 500 -1.32 -52.29 -5.04
C SER A 500 -2.82 -52.33 -4.73
N SER A 501 -3.39 -53.53 -4.51
CA SER A 501 -4.82 -53.66 -4.18
C SER A 501 -5.17 -52.98 -2.85
N TRP A 502 -4.34 -53.12 -1.81
CA TRP A 502 -4.51 -52.45 -0.52
C TRP A 502 -4.38 -50.92 -0.62
N LEU A 503 -3.46 -50.45 -1.49
CA LEU A 503 -3.33 -49.03 -1.78
C LEU A 503 -4.55 -48.49 -2.51
N MET A 504 -5.12 -49.26 -3.45
CA MET A 504 -6.32 -48.90 -4.18
C MET A 504 -7.57 -48.88 -3.30
N GLU A 505 -7.67 -49.75 -2.29
CA GLU A 505 -8.73 -49.67 -1.28
C GLU A 505 -8.67 -48.35 -0.50
N THR A 506 -7.48 -47.96 -0.05
CA THR A 506 -7.24 -46.68 0.65
C THR A 506 -7.54 -45.48 -0.28
N ARG A 507 -7.20 -45.60 -1.57
CA ARG A 507 -7.54 -44.60 -2.57
C ARG A 507 -9.05 -44.48 -2.78
N SER A 508 -9.79 -45.59 -2.77
CA SER A 508 -11.24 -45.58 -2.93
C SER A 508 -11.94 -44.82 -1.79
N THR A 509 -11.53 -45.06 -0.54
CA THR A 509 -12.04 -44.31 0.63
C THR A 509 -11.64 -42.84 0.60
N GLU A 510 -10.40 -42.52 0.22
CA GLU A 510 -9.94 -41.13 -0.02
C GLU A 510 -10.84 -40.43 -1.05
N VAL A 511 -11.07 -41.07 -2.21
CA VAL A 511 -11.89 -40.54 -3.31
C VAL A 511 -13.35 -40.37 -2.89
N LYS A 512 -13.91 -41.26 -2.07
CA LYS A 512 -15.27 -41.12 -1.53
C LYS A 512 -15.42 -39.85 -0.68
N HIS A 513 -14.45 -39.56 0.19
CA HIS A 513 -14.45 -38.34 0.99
C HIS A 513 -14.17 -37.09 0.15
N LEU A 514 -13.28 -37.20 -0.85
CA LEU A 514 -13.05 -36.14 -1.82
C LEU A 514 -14.31 -35.80 -2.62
N SER A 515 -15.04 -36.81 -3.09
CA SER A 515 -16.31 -36.66 -3.82
C SER A 515 -17.35 -35.95 -2.95
N THR A 516 -17.52 -36.39 -1.71
CA THR A 516 -18.40 -35.71 -0.74
C THR A 516 -18.02 -34.24 -0.56
N ARG A 517 -16.72 -33.95 -0.37
CA ARG A 517 -16.20 -32.57 -0.29
C ARG A 517 -16.55 -31.77 -1.54
N LYS A 518 -16.39 -32.35 -2.74
CA LYS A 518 -16.64 -31.68 -4.01
C LYS A 518 -18.11 -31.40 -4.27
N TYR A 519 -19.02 -32.30 -3.87
CA TYR A 519 -20.46 -32.00 -3.92
C TYR A 519 -20.84 -30.86 -2.97
N LEU A 520 -20.28 -30.83 -1.76
CA LEU A 520 -20.51 -29.74 -0.80
C LEU A 520 -19.93 -28.40 -1.31
N ASP A 521 -18.76 -28.44 -1.95
CA ASP A 521 -18.13 -27.29 -2.62
C ASP A 521 -19.03 -26.74 -3.74
N ALA A 522 -19.60 -27.63 -4.56
CA ALA A 522 -20.56 -27.26 -5.61
C ALA A 522 -21.81 -26.58 -5.04
N TRP A 523 -22.37 -27.09 -3.93
CA TRP A 523 -23.49 -26.42 -3.24
C TRP A 523 -23.11 -25.04 -2.71
N CYS A 524 -21.91 -24.88 -2.15
CA CYS A 524 -21.41 -23.59 -1.68
C CYS A 524 -21.31 -22.58 -2.84
N VAL A 525 -20.74 -22.99 -3.97
CA VAL A 525 -20.64 -22.15 -5.18
C VAL A 525 -22.01 -21.82 -5.74
N PHE A 526 -22.95 -22.78 -5.76
CA PHE A 526 -24.33 -22.54 -6.19
C PHE A 526 -25.00 -21.44 -5.37
N PHE A 527 -25.00 -21.54 -4.03
CA PHE A 527 -25.60 -20.51 -3.18
C PHE A 527 -24.92 -19.15 -3.34
N TRP A 528 -23.60 -19.13 -3.52
CA TRP A 528 -22.86 -17.90 -3.78
C TRP A 528 -23.27 -17.26 -5.13
N ALA A 529 -23.31 -18.04 -6.21
CA ALA A 529 -23.69 -17.58 -7.54
C ALA A 529 -25.18 -17.18 -7.65
N THR A 530 -26.05 -17.79 -6.84
CA THR A 530 -27.49 -17.49 -6.78
C THR A 530 -27.82 -16.35 -5.82
N THR A 531 -26.88 -15.87 -5.00
CA THR A 531 -27.12 -14.74 -4.08
C THR A 531 -27.58 -13.46 -4.80
N PRO A 532 -26.98 -13.03 -5.94
CA PRO A 532 -27.42 -11.84 -6.67
C PRO A 532 -28.82 -11.96 -7.24
N THR A 533 -29.15 -13.13 -7.80
CA THR A 533 -30.47 -13.36 -8.40
C THR A 533 -31.56 -13.38 -7.34
N LEU A 534 -31.33 -14.02 -6.19
CA LEU A 534 -32.24 -13.99 -5.04
C LEU A 534 -32.39 -12.57 -4.49
N PHE A 535 -31.28 -11.85 -4.30
CA PHE A 535 -31.32 -10.47 -3.82
C PHE A 535 -32.22 -9.60 -4.71
N SER A 536 -32.02 -9.66 -6.03
CA SER A 536 -32.83 -8.91 -6.99
C SER A 536 -34.29 -9.36 -7.01
N LEU A 537 -34.56 -10.66 -6.98
CA LEU A 537 -35.92 -11.21 -6.97
C LEU A 537 -36.72 -10.69 -5.77
N PHE A 538 -36.16 -10.77 -4.56
CA PHE A 538 -36.86 -10.31 -3.35
C PHE A 538 -36.96 -8.78 -3.27
N THR A 539 -35.93 -8.06 -3.73
CA THR A 539 -35.94 -6.59 -3.73
C THR A 539 -36.97 -6.05 -4.71
N PHE A 540 -36.95 -6.48 -5.97
CA PHE A 540 -37.90 -6.00 -6.98
C PHE A 540 -39.31 -6.56 -6.73
N GLY A 541 -39.43 -7.78 -6.22
CA GLY A 541 -40.71 -8.36 -5.80
C GLY A 541 -41.38 -7.51 -4.73
N LEU A 542 -40.65 -7.14 -3.65
CA LEU A 542 -41.19 -6.27 -2.62
C LEU A 542 -41.48 -4.85 -3.15
N TYR A 543 -40.62 -4.30 -4.00
CA TYR A 543 -40.83 -2.97 -4.59
C TYR A 543 -42.12 -2.91 -5.43
N SER A 544 -42.40 -3.97 -6.21
CA SER A 544 -43.65 -4.11 -6.96
C SER A 544 -44.87 -4.27 -6.03
N LEU A 545 -44.76 -5.09 -4.97
CA LEU A 545 -45.81 -5.27 -3.96
C LEU A 545 -46.14 -3.97 -3.19
N MET A 546 -45.17 -3.07 -3.02
CA MET A 546 -45.37 -1.74 -2.44
C MET A 546 -46.12 -0.78 -3.38
N GLY A 547 -46.50 -1.22 -4.60
CA GLY A 547 -47.22 -0.41 -5.58
C GLY A 547 -46.34 0.51 -6.41
N HIS A 548 -45.01 0.34 -6.38
CA HIS A 548 -44.10 1.12 -7.21
C HIS A 548 -43.87 0.44 -8.57
N GLN A 549 -43.78 1.25 -9.63
CA GLN A 549 -43.48 0.75 -10.96
C GLN A 549 -41.98 0.45 -11.12
N LEU A 550 -41.66 -0.75 -11.60
CA LEU A 550 -40.30 -1.17 -11.92
C LEU A 550 -39.88 -0.60 -13.27
N ASP A 551 -39.00 0.40 -13.22
CA ASP A 551 -38.45 1.03 -14.40
C ASP A 551 -37.07 0.45 -14.75
N ALA A 552 -36.73 0.38 -16.04
CA ALA A 552 -35.47 -0.22 -16.49
C ALA A 552 -34.25 0.48 -15.86
N ALA A 553 -34.29 1.81 -15.72
CA ALA A 553 -33.19 2.55 -15.09
C ALA A 553 -32.99 2.12 -13.63
N THR A 554 -34.08 1.89 -12.88
CA THR A 554 -34.00 1.44 -11.49
C THR A 554 -33.44 0.02 -11.37
N VAL A 555 -33.88 -0.89 -12.24
CA VAL A 555 -33.47 -2.30 -12.22
C VAL A 555 -31.98 -2.45 -12.54
N PHE A 556 -31.52 -1.87 -13.66
CA PHE A 556 -30.12 -1.97 -14.08
C PHE A 556 -29.16 -1.29 -13.10
N THR A 557 -29.54 -0.13 -12.55
CA THR A 557 -28.72 0.53 -11.53
C THR A 557 -28.65 -0.29 -10.24
N CYS A 558 -29.76 -0.88 -9.78
CA CYS A 558 -29.75 -1.72 -8.58
C CYS A 558 -28.89 -2.98 -8.76
N LEU A 559 -28.94 -3.62 -9.94
CA LEU A 559 -28.08 -4.75 -10.28
C LEU A 559 -26.60 -4.37 -10.24
N ALA A 560 -26.24 -3.22 -10.82
CA ALA A 560 -24.86 -2.73 -10.80
C ALA A 560 -24.37 -2.37 -9.40
N LEU A 561 -25.23 -1.73 -8.58
CA LEU A 561 -24.92 -1.40 -7.17
C LEU A 561 -24.75 -2.67 -6.33
N PHE A 562 -25.61 -3.68 -6.51
CA PHE A 562 -25.50 -4.93 -5.79
C PHE A 562 -24.22 -5.69 -6.15
N ASN A 563 -23.89 -5.81 -7.45
CA ASN A 563 -22.64 -6.45 -7.88
C ASN A 563 -21.39 -5.75 -7.31
N SER A 564 -21.46 -4.42 -7.15
CA SER A 564 -20.39 -3.63 -6.52
C SER A 564 -20.29 -3.87 -5.01
N LEU A 565 -21.36 -4.32 -4.34
CA LEU A 565 -21.42 -4.59 -2.91
C LEU A 565 -20.93 -6.00 -2.53
N ILE A 566 -21.05 -6.98 -3.43
CA ILE A 566 -20.64 -8.37 -3.17
C ILE A 566 -19.15 -8.48 -2.82
N SER A 567 -18.29 -7.82 -3.59
CA SER A 567 -16.83 -7.90 -3.40
C SER A 567 -16.39 -7.34 -2.03
N PRO A 568 -16.87 -6.16 -1.60
CA PRO A 568 -16.62 -5.65 -0.25
C PRO A 568 -17.10 -6.57 0.88
N LEU A 569 -18.30 -7.12 0.77
CA LEU A 569 -18.86 -8.02 1.78
C LEU A 569 -18.02 -9.29 1.95
N ASN A 570 -17.56 -9.87 0.83
CA ASN A 570 -16.73 -11.08 0.85
C ASN A 570 -15.32 -10.82 1.36
N SER A 571 -14.76 -9.64 1.09
CA SER A 571 -13.38 -9.30 1.46
C SER A 571 -13.24 -8.88 2.94
N PHE A 572 -14.31 -8.34 3.54
CA PHE A 572 -14.27 -7.77 4.89
C PHE A 572 -13.74 -8.72 5.99
N PRO A 573 -14.14 -10.01 6.05
CA PRO A 573 -13.59 -10.94 7.05
C PRO A 573 -12.08 -11.18 6.86
N TRP A 574 -11.62 -11.26 5.62
CA TRP A 574 -10.20 -11.46 5.30
C TRP A 574 -9.35 -10.26 5.72
N VAL A 575 -9.89 -9.05 5.58
CA VAL A 575 -9.23 -7.83 6.01
C VAL A 575 -9.03 -7.81 7.53
N ILE A 576 -10.05 -8.21 8.31
CA ILE A 576 -9.96 -8.30 9.77
C ILE A 576 -8.91 -9.34 10.18
N ASN A 577 -8.96 -10.54 9.61
CA ASN A 577 -7.99 -11.59 9.92
C ASN A 577 -6.56 -11.16 9.54
N GLY A 578 -6.37 -10.53 8.38
CA GLY A 578 -5.08 -10.01 7.94
C GLY A 578 -4.52 -8.93 8.88
N LEU A 579 -5.38 -8.06 9.44
CA LEU A 579 -4.98 -7.09 10.44
C LEU A 579 -4.53 -7.75 11.75
N ILE A 580 -5.29 -8.74 12.24
CA ILE A 580 -4.96 -9.49 13.46
C ILE A 580 -3.62 -10.21 13.29
N ASP A 581 -3.46 -10.93 12.18
CA ASP A 581 -2.22 -11.66 11.85
C ASP A 581 -1.02 -10.71 11.79
N ALA A 582 -1.17 -9.55 11.13
CA ALA A 582 -0.12 -8.55 11.07
C ALA A 582 0.25 -7.99 12.44
N ILE A 583 -0.73 -7.68 13.30
CA ILE A 583 -0.48 -7.16 14.66
C ILE A 583 0.28 -8.20 15.50
N ILE A 584 -0.10 -9.48 15.43
CA ILE A 584 0.58 -10.57 16.14
C ILE A 584 2.01 -10.72 15.64
N SER A 585 2.21 -10.74 14.31
CA SER A 585 3.53 -10.83 13.69
C SER A 585 4.42 -9.64 14.06
N ILE A 586 3.91 -8.41 14.02
CA ILE A 586 4.66 -7.21 14.43
C ILE A 586 5.04 -7.28 15.91
N ARG A 587 4.15 -7.78 16.79
CA ARG A 587 4.46 -7.93 18.21
C ARG A 587 5.59 -8.94 18.44
N ARG A 588 5.60 -10.06 17.71
CA ARG A 588 6.67 -11.06 17.76
C ARG A 588 7.99 -10.48 17.26
N LEU A 589 7.97 -9.80 16.11
CA LEU A 589 9.15 -9.11 15.56
C LEU A 589 9.68 -8.04 16.50
N SER A 590 8.81 -7.23 17.11
CA SER A 590 9.20 -6.20 18.07
C SER A 590 9.91 -6.82 19.29
N ARG A 591 9.44 -7.97 19.79
CA ARG A 591 10.10 -8.69 20.88
C ARG A 591 11.50 -9.15 20.48
N PHE A 592 11.64 -9.78 19.31
CA PHE A 592 12.92 -10.27 18.79
C PHE A 592 13.93 -9.13 18.55
N LEU A 593 13.50 -8.03 17.92
CA LEU A 593 14.35 -6.88 17.63
C LEU A 593 14.77 -6.10 18.88
N SER A 594 14.06 -6.26 20.00
CA SER A 594 14.37 -5.59 21.27
C SER A 594 15.31 -6.39 22.18
N CYS A 595 15.70 -7.61 21.80
CA CYS A 595 16.69 -8.39 22.55
C CYS A 595 18.03 -7.65 22.64
N SER A 596 18.80 -7.91 23.69
CA SER A 596 20.12 -7.30 23.88
C SER A 596 21.04 -7.63 22.70
N GLU A 597 21.76 -6.62 22.20
CA GLU A 597 22.81 -6.79 21.19
C GLU A 597 24.17 -6.86 21.88
N HIS A 598 25.13 -7.48 21.21
CA HIS A 598 26.52 -7.36 21.59
C HIS A 598 26.97 -5.91 21.29
N GLU A 599 27.37 -5.17 22.33
CA GLU A 599 28.03 -3.88 22.15
C GLU A 599 29.41 -4.15 21.57
N LEU A 600 29.48 -4.15 20.23
CA LEU A 600 30.71 -3.81 19.55
C LEU A 600 30.96 -2.33 19.81
N GLU A 601 31.46 -2.00 21.01
CA GLU A 601 32.18 -0.75 21.18
C GLU A 601 33.24 -0.75 20.09
N LEU A 602 33.01 0.10 19.09
CA LEU A 602 34.07 0.65 18.27
C LEU A 602 35.16 1.03 19.25
N GLU A 603 36.26 0.28 19.22
CA GLU A 603 37.49 0.68 19.89
C GLU A 603 37.61 2.18 19.68
N GLU A 604 37.51 2.94 20.77
CA GLU A 604 38.01 4.29 20.76
C GLU A 604 39.43 4.17 20.20
N LYS A 605 39.62 4.63 18.96
CA LYS A 605 40.90 5.12 18.45
C LYS A 605 41.27 6.40 19.23
N GLY A 606 41.12 6.36 20.54
CA GLY A 606 41.43 7.39 21.51
C GLY A 606 42.62 6.91 22.32
N ASN A 607 43.79 7.42 21.94
CA ASN A 607 44.96 7.57 22.79
C ASN A 607 45.45 6.32 23.51
N ILE A 608 46.21 5.48 22.79
CA ILE A 608 47.22 4.63 23.42
C ILE A 608 48.23 5.57 24.12
N PRO A 609 48.41 5.53 25.46
CA PRO A 609 49.59 6.12 26.07
C PRO A 609 50.77 5.27 25.62
N SER A 610 51.64 5.83 24.80
CA SER A 610 52.91 5.24 24.41
C SER A 610 53.87 5.23 25.60
N SER A 611 53.61 4.37 26.59
CA SER A 611 54.51 4.14 27.72
C SER A 611 54.22 2.81 28.43
N SER A 612 54.48 1.68 27.76
CA SER A 612 54.79 0.42 28.44
C SER A 612 55.53 -0.56 27.52
N SER A 613 56.80 -0.81 27.85
CA SER A 613 57.63 -1.99 27.57
C SER A 613 57.57 -2.68 26.18
N LYS A 614 58.73 -2.79 25.53
CA LYS A 614 59.03 -3.64 24.35
C LYS A 614 58.64 -5.13 24.49
N GLU A 615 58.24 -5.59 25.67
CA GLU A 615 57.79 -6.97 25.93
C GLU A 615 56.34 -7.24 25.50
N GLN A 616 55.50 -6.21 25.30
CA GLN A 616 54.10 -6.40 24.94
C GLN A 616 53.85 -6.55 23.42
N SER A 617 54.81 -6.21 22.56
CA SER A 617 54.65 -6.24 21.10
C SER A 617 54.71 -7.64 20.47
N ASP A 618 55.25 -8.63 21.20
CA ASP A 618 55.46 -10.01 20.71
C ASP A 618 54.37 -11.01 21.16
N MET A 619 53.40 -10.54 21.95
CA MET A 619 52.27 -11.34 22.42
C MET A 619 51.11 -11.31 21.42
N ALA A 620 50.52 -12.48 21.13
CA ALA A 620 49.35 -12.65 20.28
C ALA A 620 48.04 -12.57 21.07
N VAL A 621 48.01 -13.12 22.29
CA VAL A 621 46.81 -13.13 23.15
C VAL A 621 47.26 -12.86 24.59
N VAL A 622 46.64 -11.86 25.23
CA VAL A 622 46.83 -11.55 26.64
C VAL A 622 45.45 -11.49 27.29
N ILE A 623 45.21 -12.41 28.22
CA ILE A 623 44.02 -12.48 29.06
C ILE A 623 44.51 -12.27 30.49
N HIS A 624 43.97 -11.29 31.19
CA HIS A 624 44.31 -11.02 32.58
C HIS A 624 43.06 -11.05 33.42
N ASP A 625 43.00 -11.98 34.37
CA ASP A 625 41.93 -12.10 35.36
C ASP A 625 40.50 -12.14 34.78
N ALA A 626 40.31 -12.85 33.67
CA ALA A 626 39.02 -12.88 32.98
C ALA A 626 38.06 -13.92 33.58
N SER A 627 36.81 -13.50 33.80
CA SER A 627 35.71 -14.36 34.27
C SER A 627 34.53 -14.29 33.30
N CYS A 628 33.98 -15.44 32.90
CA CYS A 628 33.01 -15.54 31.80
C CYS A 628 31.79 -16.38 32.16
N ALA A 629 30.60 -15.91 31.78
CA ALA A 629 29.32 -16.62 31.90
C ALA A 629 28.50 -16.52 30.61
N TRP A 630 27.61 -17.49 30.37
CA TRP A 630 26.70 -17.46 29.21
C TRP A 630 25.43 -16.63 29.45
N SER A 631 25.05 -16.32 30.69
CA SER A 631 23.78 -15.64 31.01
C SER A 631 23.98 -14.17 31.35
N SER A 632 23.03 -13.33 30.92
CA SER A 632 22.96 -11.89 31.23
C SER A 632 22.23 -11.58 32.54
N SER A 633 21.70 -12.59 33.23
CA SER A 633 21.04 -12.39 34.53
C SER A 633 22.07 -12.15 35.63
N ILE A 634 22.31 -10.87 35.91
CA ILE A 634 23.23 -10.34 36.95
C ILE A 634 22.95 -10.88 38.37
N GLU A 635 21.82 -11.55 38.60
CA GLU A 635 21.39 -11.97 39.94
C GLU A 635 22.01 -13.28 40.45
N GLN A 636 22.81 -14.01 39.66
CA GLN A 636 23.47 -15.23 40.15
C GLN A 636 24.95 -15.30 39.72
N VAL A 637 25.84 -14.90 40.63
CA VAL A 637 27.32 -15.10 40.58
C VAL A 637 27.69 -16.61 40.52
N GLN A 638 26.72 -17.52 40.63
CA GLN A 638 26.93 -18.97 40.70
C GLN A 638 27.10 -19.68 39.35
N ASP A 639 26.86 -19.02 38.21
CA ASP A 639 26.96 -19.61 36.86
C ASP A 639 28.19 -19.15 36.05
N LEU A 640 29.31 -18.87 36.73
CA LEU A 640 30.60 -18.59 36.07
C LEU A 640 31.19 -19.88 35.51
N ILE A 641 31.48 -19.89 34.21
CA ILE A 641 32.02 -21.05 33.47
C ILE A 641 33.54 -20.99 33.38
N LEU A 642 34.06 -19.77 33.32
CA LEU A 642 35.49 -19.46 33.44
C LEU A 642 35.64 -18.46 34.58
N ASP A 643 36.59 -18.71 35.46
CA ASP A 643 36.79 -17.93 36.69
C ASP A 643 38.27 -17.58 36.81
N HIS A 644 38.58 -16.28 36.88
CA HIS A 644 39.93 -15.72 37.08
C HIS A 644 41.01 -16.31 36.13
N VAL A 645 40.72 -16.41 34.83
CA VAL A 645 41.64 -16.98 33.83
C VAL A 645 42.70 -15.94 33.42
N THR A 646 43.98 -16.27 33.64
CA THR A 646 45.12 -15.45 33.20
C THR A 646 45.99 -16.24 32.21
N LEU A 647 46.17 -15.71 31.01
CA LEU A 647 46.94 -16.36 29.94
C LEU A 647 47.74 -15.35 29.12
N ARG A 648 48.98 -15.68 28.78
CA ARG A 648 49.82 -14.89 27.87
C ARG A 648 50.41 -15.81 26.81
N LEU A 649 50.09 -15.57 25.53
CA LEU A 649 50.57 -16.38 24.41
C LEU A 649 51.40 -15.52 23.44
N PRO A 650 52.63 -15.94 23.09
CA PRO A 650 53.45 -15.26 22.08
C PRO A 650 52.97 -15.55 20.65
N LYS A 651 53.34 -14.70 19.70
CA LYS A 651 53.04 -14.91 18.27
C LYS A 651 53.81 -16.13 17.74
N GLY A 652 53.16 -16.95 16.92
CA GLY A 652 53.76 -18.12 16.28
C GLY A 652 53.82 -19.41 17.12
N SER A 653 53.25 -19.44 18.34
CA SER A 653 53.20 -20.65 19.16
C SER A 653 52.00 -21.56 18.82
N LEU A 654 52.23 -22.88 18.72
CA LEU A 654 51.18 -23.90 18.67
C LEU A 654 50.78 -24.29 20.11
N VAL A 655 49.53 -24.03 20.48
CA VAL A 655 49.02 -24.26 21.85
C VAL A 655 47.94 -25.34 21.83
N SER A 656 48.03 -26.30 22.74
CA SER A 656 46.99 -27.33 22.96
C SER A 656 46.26 -27.07 24.29
N VAL A 657 44.93 -27.19 24.26
CA VAL A 657 44.07 -27.03 25.45
C VAL A 657 43.44 -28.39 25.76
N ILE A 658 43.75 -28.93 26.95
CA ILE A 658 43.35 -30.28 27.39
C ILE A 658 42.55 -30.14 28.70
N GLY A 659 41.59 -31.04 28.93
CA GLY A 659 40.77 -31.05 30.14
C GLY A 659 39.59 -32.03 30.03
N GLU A 660 38.87 -32.25 31.12
CA GLU A 660 37.75 -33.19 31.22
C GLU A 660 36.48 -32.74 30.47
N VAL A 661 35.61 -33.66 30.06
CA VAL A 661 34.36 -33.31 29.35
C VAL A 661 33.52 -32.36 30.22
N GLY A 662 33.10 -31.21 29.67
CA GLY A 662 32.36 -30.19 30.43
C GLY A 662 33.22 -29.12 31.14
N SER A 663 34.55 -29.22 31.12
CA SER A 663 35.48 -28.29 31.81
C SER A 663 35.61 -26.88 31.20
N GLY A 664 34.65 -26.41 30.40
CA GLY A 664 34.69 -25.07 29.79
C GLY A 664 35.63 -24.87 28.59
N LYS A 665 36.31 -25.92 28.09
CA LYS A 665 37.26 -25.82 26.93
C LYS A 665 36.66 -25.15 25.68
N SER A 666 35.41 -25.47 25.35
CA SER A 666 34.72 -24.91 24.19
C SER A 666 34.39 -23.43 24.40
N SER A 667 33.93 -23.06 25.60
CA SER A 667 33.68 -21.66 25.98
C SER A 667 34.97 -20.83 25.94
N PHE A 668 36.07 -21.37 26.45
CA PHE A 668 37.40 -20.74 26.39
C PHE A 668 37.86 -20.46 24.95
N LYS A 669 37.68 -21.41 24.03
CA LYS A 669 38.02 -21.23 22.59
C LYS A 669 37.11 -20.23 21.88
N PHE A 670 35.83 -20.24 22.22
CA PHE A 670 34.82 -19.42 21.56
C PHE A 670 34.95 -17.95 21.95
N ASP A 671 35.17 -17.69 23.24
CA ASP A 671 35.32 -16.34 23.78
C ASP A 671 36.66 -15.70 23.35
N SER A 672 37.76 -16.46 23.44
CA SER A 672 39.11 -15.99 23.07
C SER A 672 39.28 -15.60 21.59
N ARG A 673 38.40 -16.06 20.69
CA ARG A 673 38.49 -15.78 19.23
C ARG A 673 37.53 -14.69 18.74
N ARG A 674 36.43 -14.40 19.44
CA ARG A 674 35.35 -13.59 18.87
C ARG A 674 34.87 -12.42 19.71
N ASN A 675 35.42 -12.17 20.90
CA ASN A 675 35.00 -11.04 21.73
C ASN A 675 33.47 -11.07 21.98
N GLU A 676 32.86 -12.26 22.12
CA GLU A 676 31.39 -12.43 22.16
C GLU A 676 30.78 -12.39 23.57
N ALA A 677 31.58 -12.31 24.65
CA ALA A 677 31.09 -12.17 26.02
C ALA A 677 30.77 -10.71 26.39
N HIS A 678 29.77 -10.52 27.27
CA HIS A 678 29.44 -9.24 27.86
C HIS A 678 30.51 -8.82 28.89
N GLN A 679 30.90 -7.54 28.87
CA GLN A 679 31.89 -6.90 29.74
C GLN A 679 31.62 -7.17 31.23
N TRP A 680 32.65 -7.52 32.01
CA TRP A 680 33.15 -6.75 33.18
C TRP A 680 34.54 -7.26 33.69
N ILE A 681 35.37 -6.27 34.04
CA ILE A 681 36.70 -6.20 34.68
C ILE A 681 37.92 -6.77 33.90
N ASP A 682 38.78 -5.81 33.54
CA ASP A 682 40.16 -5.85 33.05
C ASP A 682 40.51 -6.33 31.63
N THR A 683 40.69 -5.31 30.77
CA THR A 683 41.66 -5.19 29.67
C THR A 683 41.88 -6.40 28.75
N PHE A 684 40.92 -6.68 27.86
CA PHE A 684 41.23 -7.40 26.63
C PHE A 684 41.86 -6.45 25.61
N LYS A 685 43.10 -6.74 25.20
CA LYS A 685 43.84 -5.97 24.20
C LYS A 685 44.27 -6.89 23.05
N TRP A 686 43.61 -6.76 21.90
CA TRP A 686 44.02 -7.43 20.66
C TRP A 686 44.84 -6.47 19.80
N ILE A 687 46.07 -6.85 19.43
CA ILE A 687 46.87 -6.11 18.46
C ILE A 687 46.73 -6.81 17.11
N ASN A 688 45.78 -6.36 16.29
CA ASN A 688 45.54 -6.92 14.96
C ASN A 688 46.67 -6.58 13.97
N SER A 689 47.27 -7.60 13.37
CA SER A 689 47.80 -7.56 12.01
C SER A 689 48.00 -8.99 11.51
N ILE A 690 47.03 -9.54 10.78
CA ILE A 690 47.30 -10.60 9.80
C ILE A 690 46.49 -10.27 8.54
N CYS A 691 47.19 -9.69 7.56
CA CYS A 691 46.78 -9.70 6.17
C CYS A 691 46.82 -11.16 5.69
N THR A 692 45.67 -11.71 5.31
CA THR A 692 45.62 -12.97 4.55
C THR A 692 45.78 -12.66 3.07
N THR A 693 46.97 -12.94 2.52
CA THR A 693 47.16 -13.16 1.07
C THR A 693 47.37 -14.66 0.85
N GLY A 694 46.41 -15.36 0.23
CA GLY A 694 46.60 -16.72 -0.30
C GLY A 694 45.43 -17.68 -0.02
N PRO A 695 45.08 -18.58 -0.97
CA PRO A 695 43.75 -19.18 -1.08
C PRO A 695 43.57 -20.39 -0.16
N VAL A 696 42.39 -20.50 0.47
CA VAL A 696 41.96 -21.70 1.20
C VAL A 696 41.04 -22.49 0.28
N ASP A 697 41.62 -23.39 -0.49
CA ASP A 697 40.92 -24.52 -1.09
C ASP A 697 41.29 -25.81 -0.36
N SER A 698 40.29 -26.67 -0.20
CA SER A 698 40.36 -28.08 0.20
C SER A 698 40.65 -28.38 1.68
N LEU A 699 39.60 -28.79 2.42
CA LEU A 699 39.57 -30.00 3.28
C LEU A 699 38.39 -29.92 4.27
N TRP A 700 37.17 -30.20 3.79
CA TRP A 700 36.09 -30.75 4.62
C TRP A 700 35.24 -31.70 3.77
N ASN A 701 35.64 -32.97 3.74
CA ASN A 701 34.78 -34.09 3.39
C ASN A 701 34.90 -35.16 4.49
N THR A 702 33.83 -35.23 5.28
CA THR A 702 33.20 -36.40 5.94
C THR A 702 33.94 -37.22 7.00
N PRO A 703 33.20 -37.94 7.87
CA PRO A 703 31.73 -37.97 8.06
C PRO A 703 31.25 -37.17 9.28
#